data_AF-A0AA43TPW0-F1
#
_entry.id   AF-A0AA43TPW0-F1
#
_cell.length_a   1.000
_cell.length_b   1.000
_cell.length_c   1.000
_cell.angle_alpha   90.00
_cell.angle_beta   90.00
_cell.angle_gamma   90.00
#
_symmetry.space_group_name_H-M   'P 1'
#
loop_
_entity.id
_entity.type
_entity.pdbx_description
1 polymer ?
#
loop_
_entity_poly.entity_id
_entity_poly.type
_entity_poly.pdbx_seq_one_letter_code
_entity_poly.pdbx_strand_id
1 'polypeptide(L)'
;MKKLTQSYLVGIDLGTTHTVVAYAKADNKSQEIQIFQIEQLVAPGQVAARPLLPSVRYHPANGELSEDDLSFPGGASDSKQTAVIGEAARLLGAKSKGRFVTSAKSWLSHPSVDHAADILPWGSSDDVAKVSPIIASASYLAHIRTVWGHQFPDAPLEKQDIVITVPASFDEAARSLTLEAARLAGLHNIRLLEEPQAVCYDWLRRHSHTATLKQALANVHLLLVCDVGGGTTDLTLIKVEQGEQEPKLTRIGVGDHLMLGGDNIDLALAHLVESRLGSREKRLSAADLSQLIEQCRIAKERLLAGDAPEQINVTLLGGGSKLIGSSRSVPLSKDEVREIALDGFFPLSGLDELPDRKRSGVVEFGLPYAAEPAVSKHIAAFLKLHSGASREAFSAPVPDRLAVYTPSLAIAAPIPDRPAAYTPSLAIKGEDSVPDALLLNGGVFRSQPITQRMVDLIGSWRSSPPLLLENKYPELSVAFGAVSYALARRDKKLKIGGGAARSYFLLVDTDNSTQQQGPSTLLRTGICILPKGSEEGDEIVLKNRRFALRLGVPVRFHLVSLSGDGDFKPGDVADITDLFHSLPPLAVAFEGDDSKPNAEVIVELAVTQTEVGTLKIQCIAVEDGSQRWDVEFQIRKKIAGLLIDATLPGNFNQIAERIQAVFGAKSRHIDPKAVKNLRADLEKLIGVARTEWTTPLLRAMFTVLLEGAKYQRRSENHERVWLSLAGFCLRPGFGYPLDDWRVEQLWKNYPQGIQFVNETQNWTEWWTLWRRIAGGLDVTAQERIFTDIAKFLNPAAARQPGVIKQIKNRGYDDMVRLAAVLERLPVAKKIQLGEWLLKRLEKASEPNQTWWAVGRIGARMPFHGSSHNVIPADTVCLWLTQILAADWKKIPQAGFAATLIARMSGDRARDIDEAMRVQIIEKLKLSKAPASWIDMVEQQKELDEKEEKQIFGEALPPGLKLINAA
;
A
#
# COMPACT_ATOMS: atom_id res chain seq x y z
N MET A 1 -49.32 -12.41 7.39
CA MET A 1 -48.24 -13.19 6.76
C MET A 1 -47.07 -12.24 6.51
N LYS A 2 -45.90 -12.44 7.15
CA LYS A 2 -44.68 -11.72 6.77
C LYS A 2 -44.25 -12.25 5.40
N LYS A 3 -44.17 -11.40 4.36
CA LYS A 3 -43.53 -11.77 3.08
C LYS A 3 -42.14 -12.31 3.42
N LEU A 4 -41.87 -13.58 3.11
CA LEU A 4 -40.53 -14.14 3.20
C LEU A 4 -39.65 -13.33 2.25
N THR A 5 -38.65 -12.64 2.79
CA THR A 5 -37.66 -11.90 2.02
C THR A 5 -36.88 -12.91 1.17
N GLN A 6 -36.87 -12.73 -0.15
CA GLN A 6 -36.08 -13.59 -1.03
C GLN A 6 -34.59 -13.41 -0.68
N SER A 7 -33.88 -14.52 -0.57
CA SER A 7 -32.46 -14.54 -0.20
C SER A 7 -31.62 -14.94 -1.40
N TYR A 8 -30.56 -14.17 -1.65
CA TYR A 8 -29.62 -14.37 -2.73
C TYR A 8 -28.21 -14.56 -2.19
N LEU A 9 -27.43 -15.36 -2.92
CA LEU A 9 -25.98 -15.42 -2.81
C LEU A 9 -25.43 -14.52 -3.92
N VAL A 10 -24.65 -13.51 -3.58
CA VAL A 10 -24.15 -12.50 -4.52
C VAL A 10 -22.63 -12.53 -4.52
N GLY A 11 -22.03 -12.70 -5.70
CA GLY A 11 -20.60 -12.62 -5.93
C GLY A 11 -20.27 -11.34 -6.67
N ILE A 12 -19.41 -10.51 -6.10
CA ILE A 12 -18.94 -9.25 -6.70
C ILE A 12 -17.45 -9.39 -6.96
N ASP A 13 -17.09 -9.43 -8.24
CA ASP A 13 -15.73 -9.18 -8.66
C ASP A 13 -15.49 -7.67 -8.72
N LEU A 14 -14.80 -7.13 -7.71
CA LEU A 14 -14.42 -5.71 -7.68
C LEU A 14 -13.06 -5.55 -8.38
N GLY A 15 -12.97 -5.70 -9.68
CA GLY A 15 -11.70 -5.70 -10.42
C GLY A 15 -11.09 -4.29 -10.61
N THR A 16 -9.80 -4.25 -10.98
CA THR A 16 -9.09 -2.99 -11.27
C THR A 16 -9.68 -2.25 -12.47
N THR A 17 -10.10 -2.98 -13.50
CA THR A 17 -10.63 -2.43 -14.76
C THR A 17 -12.15 -2.53 -14.84
N HIS A 18 -12.73 -3.65 -14.40
CA HIS A 18 -14.16 -3.91 -14.45
C HIS A 18 -14.65 -4.50 -13.14
N THR A 19 -15.87 -4.11 -12.75
CA THR A 19 -16.64 -4.72 -11.68
C THR A 19 -17.71 -5.60 -12.32
N VAL A 20 -17.85 -6.83 -11.82
CA VAL A 20 -18.80 -7.83 -12.33
C VAL A 20 -19.59 -8.40 -11.17
N VAL A 21 -20.89 -8.61 -11.36
CA VAL A 21 -21.78 -9.12 -10.32
C VAL A 21 -22.51 -10.35 -10.84
N ALA A 22 -22.40 -11.45 -10.11
CA ALA A 22 -23.16 -12.66 -10.35
C ALA A 22 -24.01 -12.98 -9.12
N TYR A 23 -25.11 -13.69 -9.30
CA TYR A 23 -25.98 -14.07 -8.19
C TYR A 23 -26.69 -15.39 -8.44
N ALA A 24 -27.09 -16.04 -7.35
CA ALA A 24 -27.98 -17.19 -7.38
C ALA A 24 -29.03 -17.06 -6.27
N LYS A 25 -30.25 -17.52 -6.54
CA LYS A 25 -31.28 -17.66 -5.50
C LYS A 25 -30.85 -18.71 -4.49
N ALA A 26 -30.89 -18.37 -3.20
CA ALA A 26 -30.43 -19.28 -2.17
C ALA A 26 -31.27 -20.57 -2.14
N ASP A 27 -32.59 -20.48 -2.24
CA ASP A 27 -33.48 -21.64 -2.16
C ASP A 27 -33.59 -22.47 -3.46
N ASN A 28 -32.91 -22.06 -4.54
CA ASN A 28 -33.06 -22.69 -5.84
C ASN A 28 -32.27 -24.02 -5.94
N LYS A 29 -33.00 -25.12 -6.18
CA LYS A 29 -32.44 -26.46 -6.41
C LYS A 29 -31.59 -26.56 -7.68
N SER A 30 -31.84 -25.74 -8.70
CA SER A 30 -31.02 -25.75 -9.93
C SER A 30 -29.64 -25.14 -9.74
N GLN A 31 -29.45 -24.35 -8.66
CA GLN A 31 -28.19 -23.65 -8.36
C GLN A 31 -27.63 -22.85 -9.55
N GLU A 32 -28.50 -22.42 -10.45
CA GLU A 32 -28.11 -21.66 -11.63
C GLU A 32 -27.61 -20.27 -11.21
N ILE A 33 -26.38 -19.96 -11.61
CA ILE A 33 -25.75 -18.67 -11.38
C ILE A 33 -26.06 -17.76 -12.56
N GLN A 34 -26.58 -16.58 -12.28
CA GLN A 34 -26.96 -15.58 -13.27
C GLN A 34 -25.99 -14.41 -13.21
N ILE A 35 -25.68 -13.87 -14.38
CA ILE A 35 -24.95 -12.61 -14.50
C ILE A 35 -25.90 -11.44 -14.28
N PHE A 36 -25.55 -10.52 -13.39
CA PHE A 36 -26.33 -9.31 -13.14
C PHE A 36 -26.07 -8.29 -14.26
N GLN A 37 -27.15 -7.82 -14.90
CA GLN A 37 -27.07 -6.80 -15.94
C GLN A 37 -27.08 -5.42 -15.27
N ILE A 38 -25.93 -4.77 -15.23
CA ILE A 38 -25.70 -3.52 -14.51
C ILE A 38 -26.10 -2.36 -15.43
N GLU A 39 -27.24 -1.73 -15.14
CA GLU A 39 -27.62 -0.47 -15.75
C GLU A 39 -26.60 0.61 -15.41
N GLN A 40 -26.15 1.33 -16.43
CA GLN A 40 -25.16 2.39 -16.31
C GLN A 40 -25.34 3.39 -17.45
N LEU A 41 -24.83 4.60 -17.26
CA LEU A 41 -24.65 5.51 -18.38
C LEU A 41 -23.61 4.93 -19.32
N VAL A 42 -23.96 4.77 -20.59
CA VAL A 42 -23.04 4.33 -21.67
C VAL A 42 -22.55 5.49 -22.53
N ALA A 43 -23.31 6.58 -22.54
CA ALA A 43 -22.95 7.89 -23.04
C ALA A 43 -23.76 8.94 -22.27
N PRO A 44 -23.42 10.23 -22.35
CA PRO A 44 -24.27 11.30 -21.83
C PRO A 44 -25.74 11.12 -22.25
N GLY A 45 -26.64 11.07 -21.26
CA GLY A 45 -28.09 10.89 -21.45
C GLY A 45 -28.54 9.51 -21.94
N GLN A 46 -27.64 8.52 -22.04
CA GLN A 46 -27.96 7.18 -22.54
C GLN A 46 -27.67 6.12 -21.49
N VAL A 47 -28.71 5.42 -21.05
CA VAL A 47 -28.61 4.31 -20.10
C VAL A 47 -28.77 2.98 -20.83
N ALA A 48 -27.88 2.03 -20.55
CA ALA A 48 -28.04 0.65 -21.00
C ALA A 48 -27.49 -0.32 -19.95
N ALA A 49 -28.05 -1.52 -19.92
CA ALA A 49 -27.54 -2.60 -19.09
C ALA A 49 -26.36 -3.30 -19.77
N ARG A 50 -25.32 -3.59 -18.99
CA ARG A 50 -24.13 -4.34 -19.43
C ARG A 50 -23.73 -5.37 -18.38
N PRO A 51 -23.12 -6.50 -18.78
CA PRO A 51 -22.60 -7.48 -17.82
C PRO A 51 -21.35 -6.98 -17.07
N LEU A 52 -20.65 -5.98 -17.61
CA LEU A 52 -19.44 -5.40 -17.03
C LEU A 52 -19.69 -3.93 -16.70
N LEU A 53 -19.26 -3.49 -15.51
CA LEU A 53 -19.18 -2.08 -15.14
C LEU A 53 -17.71 -1.65 -15.13
N PRO A 54 -17.24 -0.78 -16.04
CA PRO A 54 -15.91 -0.20 -15.92
C PRO A 54 -15.69 0.42 -14.54
N SER A 55 -14.65 -0.02 -13.84
CA SER A 55 -14.29 0.42 -12.47
C SER A 55 -13.53 1.74 -12.53
N VAL A 56 -14.19 2.73 -13.11
CA VAL A 56 -13.64 4.05 -13.40
C VAL A 56 -14.65 5.12 -13.03
N ARG A 57 -14.12 6.29 -12.70
CA ARG A 57 -14.93 7.45 -12.28
C ARG A 57 -14.47 8.69 -13.02
N TYR A 58 -15.41 9.46 -13.55
CA TYR A 58 -15.14 10.70 -14.27
C TYR A 58 -15.69 11.90 -13.51
N HIS A 59 -14.87 12.95 -13.39
CA HIS A 59 -15.20 14.18 -12.68
C HIS A 59 -15.42 15.32 -13.68
N PRO A 60 -16.67 15.53 -14.16
CA PRO A 60 -16.95 16.56 -15.14
C PRO A 60 -16.60 17.95 -14.62
N ALA A 61 -16.16 18.83 -15.51
CA ALA A 61 -16.04 20.25 -15.22
C ALA A 61 -17.43 20.87 -14.99
N ASN A 62 -17.49 21.96 -14.24
CA ASN A 62 -18.74 22.67 -14.03
C ASN A 62 -19.33 23.13 -15.38
N GLY A 63 -20.55 22.70 -15.67
CA GLY A 63 -21.24 22.98 -16.93
C GLY A 63 -20.78 22.14 -18.12
N GLU A 64 -19.92 21.12 -17.93
CA GLU A 64 -19.54 20.18 -19.01
C GLU A 64 -20.70 19.28 -19.42
N LEU A 65 -21.47 18.80 -18.44
CA LEU A 65 -22.62 17.93 -18.62
C LEU A 65 -23.87 18.60 -18.06
N SER A 66 -24.98 18.51 -18.78
CA SER A 66 -26.30 18.96 -18.32
C SER A 66 -26.91 17.98 -17.31
N GLU A 67 -28.00 18.38 -16.64
CA GLU A 67 -28.75 17.46 -15.77
C GLU A 67 -29.32 16.28 -16.56
N ASP A 68 -29.77 16.51 -17.80
CA ASP A 68 -30.26 15.46 -18.70
C ASP A 68 -29.14 14.46 -19.08
N ASP A 69 -27.92 14.94 -19.28
CA ASP A 69 -26.75 14.10 -19.57
C ASP A 69 -26.40 13.14 -18.41
N LEU A 70 -26.71 13.57 -17.19
CA LEU A 70 -26.43 12.83 -15.94
C LEU A 70 -27.64 12.03 -15.44
N SER A 71 -28.78 12.11 -16.13
CA SER A 71 -30.01 11.47 -15.71
C SER A 71 -29.85 9.95 -15.64
N PHE A 72 -30.07 9.38 -14.45
CA PHE A 72 -29.98 7.94 -14.20
C PHE A 72 -31.18 7.49 -13.35
N PRO A 73 -31.87 6.39 -13.71
CA PRO A 73 -33.00 5.87 -12.94
C PRO A 73 -32.68 5.67 -11.46
N GLY A 74 -33.32 6.48 -10.61
CA GLY A 74 -33.22 6.41 -9.16
C GLY A 74 -31.83 6.68 -8.57
N GLY A 75 -30.98 7.44 -9.26
CA GLY A 75 -29.89 8.15 -8.63
C GLY A 75 -30.46 9.23 -7.71
N ALA A 76 -30.18 9.16 -6.40
CA ALA A 76 -30.55 10.25 -5.52
C ALA A 76 -29.79 11.53 -5.96
N SER A 77 -30.54 12.60 -6.22
CA SER A 77 -30.02 13.96 -6.49
C SER A 77 -29.28 14.57 -5.29
N ASP A 78 -29.07 13.82 -4.21
CA ASP A 78 -28.46 14.27 -2.97
C ASP A 78 -26.97 13.90 -2.90
N SER A 79 -26.15 14.48 -3.77
CA SER A 79 -24.76 14.75 -3.40
C SER A 79 -24.21 15.90 -4.23
N LYS A 80 -23.42 16.78 -3.59
CA LYS A 80 -22.69 17.90 -4.22
C LYS A 80 -21.58 17.43 -5.20
N GLN A 81 -21.55 16.16 -5.60
CA GLN A 81 -20.57 15.61 -6.53
C GLN A 81 -21.23 14.74 -7.62
N THR A 82 -21.37 15.32 -8.81
CA THR A 82 -21.87 14.74 -10.06
C THR A 82 -20.82 13.89 -10.77
N ALA A 83 -20.24 12.90 -10.09
CA ALA A 83 -19.30 12.00 -10.75
C ALA A 83 -20.04 10.97 -11.61
N VAL A 84 -19.49 10.66 -12.79
CA VAL A 84 -20.01 9.61 -13.69
C VAL A 84 -19.24 8.32 -13.43
N ILE A 85 -19.92 7.17 -13.44
CA ILE A 85 -19.33 5.84 -13.23
C ILE A 85 -19.65 4.94 -14.42
N GLY A 86 -18.75 4.02 -14.76
CA GLY A 86 -18.98 3.01 -15.80
C GLY A 86 -18.57 3.46 -17.20
N GLU A 87 -19.28 2.97 -18.21
CA GLU A 87 -18.92 3.12 -19.62
C GLU A 87 -18.90 4.59 -20.10
N ALA A 88 -19.87 5.40 -19.69
CA ALA A 88 -19.85 6.84 -19.99
C ALA A 88 -18.64 7.53 -19.35
N ALA A 89 -18.24 7.14 -18.14
CA ALA A 89 -17.06 7.68 -17.47
C ALA A 89 -15.77 7.33 -18.23
N ARG A 90 -15.69 6.11 -18.77
CA ARG A 90 -14.59 5.68 -19.64
C ARG A 90 -14.54 6.48 -20.94
N LEU A 91 -15.69 6.64 -21.60
CA LEU A 91 -15.81 7.41 -22.85
C LEU A 91 -15.38 8.87 -22.67
N LEU A 92 -15.80 9.51 -21.57
CA LEU A 92 -15.45 10.88 -21.23
C LEU A 92 -13.97 10.99 -20.84
N GLY A 93 -13.47 10.05 -20.04
CA GLY A 93 -12.07 9.97 -19.62
C GLY A 93 -11.10 9.86 -20.81
N ALA A 94 -11.44 9.08 -21.83
CA ALA A 94 -10.64 8.96 -23.06
C ALA A 94 -10.52 10.29 -23.84
N LYS A 95 -11.45 11.23 -23.64
CA LYS A 95 -11.53 12.51 -24.35
C LYS A 95 -11.05 13.71 -23.53
N SER A 96 -10.83 13.53 -22.22
CA SER A 96 -10.62 14.61 -21.25
C SER A 96 -9.30 14.43 -20.52
N LYS A 97 -8.70 15.54 -20.08
CA LYS A 97 -7.37 15.58 -19.46
C LYS A 97 -7.49 15.70 -17.96
N GLY A 98 -6.90 14.75 -17.21
CA GLY A 98 -6.73 14.84 -15.76
C GLY A 98 -8.01 14.71 -14.92
N ARG A 99 -9.13 14.30 -15.51
CA ARG A 99 -10.45 14.17 -14.83
C ARG A 99 -10.92 12.73 -14.64
N PHE A 100 -10.04 11.77 -14.94
CA PHE A 100 -10.35 10.36 -15.03
C PHE A 100 -9.67 9.57 -13.91
N VAL A 101 -10.46 8.93 -13.06
CA VAL A 101 -9.99 8.03 -12.00
C VAL A 101 -10.03 6.60 -12.52
N THR A 102 -8.87 5.94 -12.52
CA THR A 102 -8.68 4.54 -12.89
C THR A 102 -7.89 3.80 -11.81
N SER A 103 -7.93 2.46 -11.88
CA SER A 103 -7.09 1.56 -11.08
C SER A 103 -7.19 1.80 -9.57
N ALA A 104 -8.36 2.23 -9.08
CA ALA A 104 -8.58 2.53 -7.66
C ALA A 104 -8.23 1.35 -6.74
N LYS A 105 -8.45 0.11 -7.21
CA LYS A 105 -8.05 -1.11 -6.52
C LYS A 105 -6.53 -1.21 -6.30
N SER A 106 -5.72 -0.89 -7.31
CA SER A 106 -4.25 -0.84 -7.19
C SER A 106 -3.80 0.26 -6.23
N TRP A 107 -4.54 1.37 -6.14
CA TRP A 107 -4.26 2.42 -5.15
C TRP A 107 -4.58 1.99 -3.71
N LEU A 108 -5.54 1.10 -3.50
CA LEU A 108 -5.83 0.54 -2.16
C LEU A 108 -4.72 -0.36 -1.62
N SER A 109 -3.88 -0.93 -2.51
CA SER A 109 -2.73 -1.74 -2.12
C SER A 109 -1.41 -0.96 -2.15
N HIS A 110 -1.43 0.37 -2.33
CA HIS A 110 -0.20 1.16 -2.39
C HIS A 110 0.23 1.66 -0.99
N PRO A 111 1.30 1.10 -0.37
CA PRO A 111 1.64 1.38 1.02
C PRO A 111 2.09 2.83 1.32
N SER A 112 2.44 3.62 0.30
CA SER A 112 3.07 4.94 0.46
C SER A 112 2.11 6.13 0.32
N VAL A 113 0.79 5.88 0.20
CA VAL A 113 -0.23 6.92 0.09
C VAL A 113 -1.17 6.94 1.29
N ASP A 114 -1.79 8.09 1.51
CA ASP A 114 -2.93 8.17 2.43
C ASP A 114 -4.20 7.75 1.67
N HIS A 115 -4.65 6.52 1.90
CA HIS A 115 -5.81 5.93 1.24
C HIS A 115 -7.14 6.65 1.52
N ALA A 116 -7.17 7.52 2.54
CA ALA A 116 -8.34 8.32 2.89
C ALA A 116 -8.28 9.75 2.36
N ALA A 117 -7.12 10.20 1.85
CA ALA A 117 -6.96 11.54 1.29
C ALA A 117 -7.47 11.63 -0.15
N ASP A 118 -7.98 12.81 -0.53
CA ASP A 118 -8.50 13.09 -1.88
C ASP A 118 -7.36 13.23 -2.89
N ILE A 119 -6.83 12.10 -3.37
CA ILE A 119 -5.65 12.04 -4.24
C ILE A 119 -5.96 11.67 -5.70
N LEU A 120 -7.15 11.14 -6.01
CA LEU A 120 -7.53 10.70 -7.35
C LEU A 120 -8.51 11.69 -8.02
N PRO A 121 -8.34 12.08 -9.29
CA PRO A 121 -7.32 11.60 -10.24
C PRO A 121 -5.90 12.01 -9.87
N TRP A 122 -4.96 11.08 -9.93
CA TRP A 122 -3.57 11.34 -9.58
C TRP A 122 -2.92 12.29 -10.58
N GLY A 123 -2.14 13.26 -10.09
CA GLY A 123 -1.46 14.23 -10.93
C GLY A 123 -2.38 15.22 -11.66
N SER A 124 -3.67 15.31 -11.29
CA SER A 124 -4.57 16.33 -11.81
C SER A 124 -4.35 17.71 -11.19
N SER A 125 -4.73 18.73 -11.94
CA SER A 125 -4.68 20.14 -11.51
C SER A 125 -5.64 20.43 -10.35
N ASP A 126 -5.36 21.51 -9.62
CA ASP A 126 -6.10 21.86 -8.39
C ASP A 126 -7.57 22.26 -8.63
N ASP A 127 -7.95 22.56 -9.88
CA ASP A 127 -9.35 22.83 -10.28
C ASP A 127 -10.19 21.56 -10.47
N VAL A 128 -9.57 20.38 -10.43
CA VAL A 128 -10.26 19.10 -10.53
C VAL A 128 -10.58 18.60 -9.13
N ALA A 129 -11.86 18.34 -8.86
CA ALA A 129 -12.28 17.69 -7.63
C ALA A 129 -11.57 16.33 -7.51
N LYS A 130 -11.00 16.01 -6.35
CA LYS A 130 -10.36 14.72 -6.08
C LYS A 130 -11.18 13.90 -5.09
N VAL A 131 -10.95 12.59 -5.08
CA VAL A 131 -11.52 11.62 -4.14
C VAL A 131 -10.43 10.65 -3.68
N SER A 132 -10.64 10.01 -2.54
CA SER A 132 -9.74 8.97 -2.06
C SER A 132 -9.93 7.63 -2.80
N PRO A 133 -8.92 6.74 -2.83
CA PRO A 133 -9.06 5.38 -3.36
C PRO A 133 -10.21 4.59 -2.73
N ILE A 134 -10.44 4.78 -1.42
CA ILE A 134 -11.56 4.19 -0.69
C ILE A 134 -12.88 4.72 -1.25
N ILE A 135 -13.03 6.03 -1.43
CA ILE A 135 -14.26 6.65 -1.94
C ILE A 135 -14.51 6.26 -3.41
N ALA A 136 -13.46 6.18 -4.24
CA ALA A 136 -13.57 5.71 -5.61
C ALA A 136 -14.15 4.28 -5.65
N SER A 137 -13.56 3.36 -4.88
CA SER A 137 -14.00 1.96 -4.80
C SER A 137 -15.41 1.82 -4.20
N ALA A 138 -15.71 2.59 -3.14
CA ALA A 138 -17.03 2.65 -2.54
C ALA A 138 -18.09 3.14 -3.52
N SER A 139 -17.74 4.07 -4.42
CA SER A 139 -18.68 4.58 -5.43
C SER A 139 -19.10 3.52 -6.45
N TYR A 140 -18.20 2.59 -6.82
CA TYR A 140 -18.55 1.47 -7.70
C TYR A 140 -19.54 0.53 -7.00
N LEU A 141 -19.29 0.18 -5.74
CA LEU A 141 -20.18 -0.67 -4.94
C LEU A 141 -21.53 0.01 -4.66
N ALA A 142 -21.54 1.33 -4.44
CA ALA A 142 -22.76 2.11 -4.26
C ALA A 142 -23.60 2.16 -5.55
N HIS A 143 -22.95 2.24 -6.72
CA HIS A 143 -23.62 2.11 -8.01
C HIS A 143 -24.31 0.74 -8.13
N ILE A 144 -23.57 -0.35 -7.85
CA ILE A 144 -24.13 -1.71 -7.84
C ILE A 144 -25.33 -1.83 -6.89
N ARG A 145 -25.21 -1.33 -5.66
CA ARG A 145 -26.29 -1.35 -4.67
C ARG A 145 -27.53 -0.60 -5.17
N THR A 146 -27.33 0.55 -5.81
CA THR A 146 -28.42 1.37 -6.36
C THR A 146 -29.16 0.60 -7.45
N VAL A 147 -28.42 0.07 -8.45
CA VAL A 147 -29.00 -0.69 -9.56
C VAL A 147 -29.69 -1.97 -9.06
N TRP A 148 -29.09 -2.69 -8.10
CA TRP A 148 -29.70 -3.86 -7.48
C TRP A 148 -31.02 -3.51 -6.78
N GLY A 149 -31.07 -2.41 -6.03
CA GLY A 149 -32.28 -1.97 -5.34
C GLY A 149 -33.46 -1.71 -6.28
N HIS A 150 -33.20 -1.24 -7.50
CA HIS A 150 -34.23 -1.05 -8.53
C HIS A 150 -34.72 -2.37 -9.12
N GLN A 151 -33.81 -3.29 -9.42
CA GLN A 151 -34.16 -4.58 -10.03
C GLN A 151 -34.75 -5.58 -9.03
N PHE A 152 -34.37 -5.48 -7.75
CA PHE A 152 -34.78 -6.37 -6.65
C PHE A 152 -35.28 -5.60 -5.42
N PRO A 153 -36.38 -4.83 -5.52
CA PRO A 153 -36.87 -3.97 -4.43
C PRO A 153 -37.26 -4.75 -3.17
N ASP A 154 -37.73 -5.99 -3.34
CA ASP A 154 -38.11 -6.89 -2.24
C ASP A 154 -36.90 -7.67 -1.63
N ALA A 155 -35.70 -7.54 -2.20
CA ALA A 155 -34.48 -8.20 -1.74
C ALA A 155 -33.26 -7.24 -1.77
N PRO A 156 -33.20 -6.23 -0.88
CA PRO A 156 -32.11 -5.24 -0.86
C PRO A 156 -30.73 -5.88 -0.75
N LEU A 157 -29.75 -5.35 -1.48
CA LEU A 157 -28.40 -5.95 -1.58
C LEU A 157 -27.73 -6.07 -0.21
N GLU A 158 -27.83 -5.05 0.64
CA GLU A 158 -27.23 -5.02 1.98
C GLU A 158 -27.77 -6.11 2.95
N LYS A 159 -28.85 -6.81 2.59
CA LYS A 159 -29.43 -7.93 3.34
C LYS A 159 -29.10 -9.30 2.77
N GLN A 160 -28.32 -9.37 1.69
CA GLN A 160 -27.94 -10.62 1.03
C GLN A 160 -26.61 -11.17 1.58
N ASP A 161 -26.29 -12.42 1.25
CA ASP A 161 -24.96 -13.00 1.51
C ASP A 161 -24.03 -12.58 0.36
N ILE A 162 -23.06 -11.70 0.64
CA ILE A 162 -22.20 -11.09 -0.38
C ILE A 162 -20.76 -11.58 -0.20
N VAL A 163 -20.20 -12.08 -1.30
CA VAL A 163 -18.77 -12.38 -1.43
C VAL A 163 -18.15 -11.35 -2.38
N ILE A 164 -17.17 -10.59 -1.90
CA ILE A 164 -16.37 -9.66 -2.72
C ILE A 164 -14.99 -10.28 -2.96
N THR A 165 -14.50 -10.25 -4.20
CA THR A 165 -13.18 -10.82 -4.51
C THR A 165 -12.03 -9.83 -4.38
N VAL A 166 -10.87 -10.35 -3.98
CA VAL A 166 -9.61 -9.62 -3.85
C VAL A 166 -8.46 -10.41 -4.49
N PRO A 167 -7.41 -9.75 -4.99
CA PRO A 167 -6.21 -10.43 -5.45
C PRO A 167 -5.67 -11.35 -4.35
N ALA A 168 -5.24 -12.56 -4.72
CA ALA A 168 -4.66 -13.48 -3.73
C ALA A 168 -3.44 -12.86 -3.04
N SER A 169 -2.74 -12.00 -3.77
CA SER A 169 -1.55 -11.33 -3.30
C SER A 169 -1.79 -10.15 -2.34
N PHE A 170 -3.02 -9.66 -2.18
CA PHE A 170 -3.36 -8.54 -1.29
C PHE A 170 -2.95 -8.83 0.15
N ASP A 171 -2.24 -7.85 0.75
CA ASP A 171 -1.94 -7.84 2.16
C ASP A 171 -3.18 -7.54 3.01
N GLU A 172 -3.02 -7.64 4.33
CA GLU A 172 -4.10 -7.48 5.29
C GLU A 172 -4.66 -6.05 5.29
N ALA A 173 -3.81 -5.05 5.02
CA ALA A 173 -4.23 -3.65 4.96
C ALA A 173 -5.16 -3.40 3.76
N ALA A 174 -4.79 -3.86 2.57
CA ALA A 174 -5.60 -3.74 1.36
C ALA A 174 -6.95 -4.47 1.48
N ARG A 175 -6.97 -5.66 2.10
CA ARG A 175 -8.20 -6.40 2.44
C ARG A 175 -9.10 -5.59 3.37
N SER A 176 -8.54 -5.00 4.43
CA SER A 176 -9.32 -4.16 5.36
C SER A 176 -9.87 -2.90 4.70
N LEU A 177 -9.11 -2.25 3.81
CA LEU A 177 -9.56 -1.07 3.09
C LEU A 177 -10.68 -1.39 2.09
N THR A 178 -10.68 -2.60 1.51
CA THR A 178 -11.76 -3.08 0.64
C THR A 178 -13.07 -3.24 1.44
N LEU A 179 -12.99 -3.78 2.66
CA LEU A 179 -14.15 -3.87 3.57
C LEU A 179 -14.65 -2.48 3.99
N GLU A 180 -13.76 -1.52 4.22
CA GLU A 180 -14.15 -0.14 4.52
C GLU A 180 -14.87 0.53 3.34
N ALA A 181 -14.40 0.32 2.11
CA ALA A 181 -15.08 0.80 0.91
C ALA A 181 -16.50 0.19 0.78
N ALA A 182 -16.66 -1.10 1.06
CA ALA A 182 -17.97 -1.75 1.10
C ALA A 182 -18.88 -1.16 2.20
N ARG A 183 -18.33 -0.89 3.39
CA ARG A 183 -19.07 -0.27 4.49
C ARG A 183 -19.57 1.13 4.14
N LEU A 184 -18.74 1.94 3.46
CA LEU A 184 -19.12 3.27 2.98
C LEU A 184 -20.19 3.22 1.88
N ALA A 185 -20.22 2.16 1.08
CA ALA A 185 -21.31 1.89 0.14
C ALA A 185 -22.62 1.41 0.82
N GLY A 186 -22.60 1.18 2.13
CA GLY A 186 -23.72 0.67 2.92
C GLY A 186 -23.85 -0.86 2.90
N LEU A 187 -22.78 -1.58 2.59
CA LEU A 187 -22.72 -3.04 2.62
C LEU A 187 -21.95 -3.50 3.86
N HIS A 188 -22.57 -4.28 4.73
CA HIS A 188 -21.99 -4.63 6.05
C HIS A 188 -21.69 -6.13 6.22
N ASN A 189 -22.37 -7.00 5.48
CA ASN A 189 -22.23 -8.46 5.57
C ASN A 189 -21.42 -8.97 4.39
N ILE A 190 -20.11 -8.74 4.42
CA ILE A 190 -19.19 -9.07 3.33
C ILE A 190 -18.26 -10.21 3.74
N ARG A 191 -18.05 -11.15 2.83
CA ARG A 191 -16.94 -12.11 2.86
C ARG A 191 -15.95 -11.79 1.75
N LEU A 192 -14.67 -12.02 2.02
CA LEU A 192 -13.62 -11.89 1.01
C LEU A 192 -13.29 -13.27 0.45
N LEU A 193 -13.03 -13.33 -0.86
CA LEU A 193 -12.52 -14.52 -1.53
C LEU A 193 -11.38 -14.13 -2.46
N GLU A 194 -10.35 -14.95 -2.56
CA GLU A 194 -9.26 -14.67 -3.50
C GLU A 194 -9.71 -14.95 -4.94
N GLU A 195 -9.36 -14.04 -5.86
CA GLU A 195 -9.67 -14.12 -7.28
C GLU A 195 -9.32 -15.48 -7.91
N PRO A 196 -8.07 -16.00 -7.85
CA PRO A 196 -7.72 -17.29 -8.45
C PRO A 196 -8.47 -18.47 -7.80
N GLN A 197 -8.81 -18.39 -6.52
CA GLN A 197 -9.66 -19.41 -5.88
C GLN A 197 -11.09 -19.37 -6.44
N ALA A 198 -11.64 -18.17 -6.63
CA ALA A 198 -12.96 -18.00 -7.24
C ALA A 198 -13.01 -18.64 -8.62
N VAL A 199 -12.02 -18.38 -9.48
CA VAL A 199 -11.91 -19.00 -10.82
C VAL A 199 -11.93 -20.52 -10.74
N CYS A 200 -11.18 -21.10 -9.78
CA CYS A 200 -11.17 -22.54 -9.57
C CYS A 200 -12.56 -23.07 -9.15
N TYR A 201 -13.27 -22.38 -8.24
CA TYR A 201 -14.63 -22.74 -7.85
C TYR A 201 -15.63 -22.68 -9.02
N ASP A 202 -15.53 -21.68 -9.90
CA ASP A 202 -16.36 -21.62 -11.11
C ASP A 202 -16.07 -22.81 -12.03
N TRP A 203 -14.79 -23.11 -12.28
CA TRP A 203 -14.40 -24.25 -13.11
C TRP A 203 -14.93 -25.58 -12.53
N LEU A 204 -14.74 -25.83 -11.24
CA LEU A 204 -15.23 -27.03 -10.55
C LEU A 204 -16.75 -27.19 -10.69
N ARG A 205 -17.51 -26.11 -10.47
CA ARG A 205 -18.98 -26.16 -10.57
C ARG A 205 -19.45 -26.44 -12.00
N ARG A 206 -18.81 -25.83 -13.02
CA ARG A 206 -19.17 -26.05 -14.43
C ARG A 206 -18.94 -27.49 -14.86
N HIS A 207 -17.91 -28.13 -14.33
CA HIS A 207 -17.54 -29.49 -14.72
C HIS A 207 -18.25 -30.55 -13.88
N SER A 208 -18.69 -30.26 -12.65
CA SER A 208 -19.42 -31.21 -11.81
C SER A 208 -20.77 -31.69 -12.37
N HIS A 209 -21.29 -31.04 -13.43
CA HIS A 209 -22.59 -31.34 -14.04
C HIS A 209 -22.48 -32.09 -15.39
N THR A 210 -21.31 -32.12 -16.03
CA THR A 210 -21.13 -32.59 -17.42
C THR A 210 -20.13 -33.73 -17.56
N ALA A 211 -19.16 -33.86 -16.64
CA ALA A 211 -18.23 -34.97 -16.52
C ALA A 211 -17.94 -35.21 -15.02
N THR A 212 -17.56 -36.41 -14.59
CA THR A 212 -17.06 -36.55 -13.20
C THR A 212 -15.76 -35.76 -13.10
N LEU A 213 -15.57 -34.88 -12.10
CA LEU A 213 -14.34 -34.07 -11.97
C LEU A 213 -13.11 -34.98 -11.90
N LYS A 214 -13.28 -36.17 -11.34
CA LYS A 214 -12.33 -37.29 -11.38
C LYS A 214 -11.78 -37.59 -12.79
N GLN A 215 -12.60 -37.56 -13.84
CA GLN A 215 -12.15 -37.77 -15.22
C GLN A 215 -11.39 -36.56 -15.77
N ALA A 216 -11.91 -35.35 -15.53
CA ALA A 216 -11.29 -34.12 -16.03
C ALA A 216 -9.92 -33.86 -15.41
N LEU A 217 -9.69 -34.32 -14.17
CA LEU A 217 -8.45 -34.15 -13.42
C LEU A 217 -7.69 -35.46 -13.20
N ALA A 218 -8.01 -36.55 -13.93
CA ALA A 218 -7.49 -37.89 -13.66
C ALA A 218 -5.94 -37.98 -13.66
N ASN A 219 -5.30 -37.20 -14.54
CA ASN A 219 -3.84 -37.19 -14.72
C ASN A 219 -3.21 -35.85 -14.32
N VAL A 220 -3.93 -35.04 -13.54
CA VAL A 220 -3.44 -33.75 -13.06
C VAL A 220 -2.94 -33.94 -11.63
N HIS A 221 -1.71 -33.55 -11.38
CA HIS A 221 -1.11 -33.54 -10.04
C HIS A 221 -0.95 -32.10 -9.53
N LEU A 222 -0.63 -31.17 -10.43
CA LEU A 222 -0.30 -29.80 -10.10
C LEU A 222 -0.91 -28.82 -11.11
N LEU A 223 -1.89 -28.06 -10.63
CA LEU A 223 -2.56 -27.01 -11.39
C LEU A 223 -1.99 -25.64 -11.04
N LEU A 224 -1.58 -24.87 -12.05
CA LEU A 224 -1.32 -23.45 -11.93
C LEU A 224 -2.55 -22.66 -12.37
N VAL A 225 -3.12 -21.90 -11.44
CA VAL A 225 -4.06 -20.82 -11.75
C VAL A 225 -3.25 -19.55 -11.96
N CYS A 226 -3.36 -18.96 -13.14
CA CYS A 226 -2.68 -17.73 -13.52
C CYS A 226 -3.73 -16.68 -13.87
N ASP A 227 -3.94 -15.72 -12.96
CA ASP A 227 -4.87 -14.62 -13.16
C ASP A 227 -4.10 -13.34 -13.53
N VAL A 228 -4.22 -12.89 -14.78
CA VAL A 228 -3.60 -11.66 -15.27
C VAL A 228 -4.70 -10.66 -15.63
N GLY A 229 -5.03 -9.83 -14.65
CA GLY A 229 -6.02 -8.76 -14.77
C GLY A 229 -5.47 -7.50 -15.46
N GLY A 230 -6.15 -6.38 -15.21
CA GLY A 230 -5.69 -5.06 -15.66
C GLY A 230 -4.44 -4.60 -14.90
N GLY A 231 -4.51 -4.57 -13.57
CA GLY A 231 -3.43 -4.00 -12.75
C GLY A 231 -2.58 -5.00 -11.96
N THR A 232 -2.98 -6.27 -11.89
CA THR A 232 -2.31 -7.29 -11.07
C THR A 232 -2.17 -8.62 -11.79
N THR A 233 -1.13 -9.37 -11.41
CA THR A 233 -0.94 -10.77 -11.76
C THR A 233 -0.95 -11.58 -10.47
N ASP A 234 -1.89 -12.50 -10.35
CA ASP A 234 -2.04 -13.36 -9.19
C ASP A 234 -1.84 -14.82 -9.60
N LEU A 235 -0.86 -15.46 -8.96
CA LEU A 235 -0.48 -16.85 -9.24
C LEU A 235 -0.90 -17.73 -8.06
N THR A 236 -1.45 -18.90 -8.35
CA THR A 236 -1.79 -19.90 -7.32
C THR A 236 -1.48 -21.31 -7.81
N LEU A 237 -0.80 -22.10 -6.96
CA LEU A 237 -0.58 -23.53 -7.19
C LEU A 237 -1.56 -24.35 -6.37
N ILE A 238 -2.16 -25.34 -7.03
CA ILE A 238 -3.11 -26.27 -6.44
C ILE A 238 -2.62 -27.69 -6.68
N LYS A 239 -2.35 -28.42 -5.59
CA LYS A 239 -2.14 -29.86 -5.58
C LYS A 239 -3.49 -30.54 -5.81
N VAL A 240 -3.51 -31.51 -6.72
CA VAL A 240 -4.67 -32.35 -7.02
C VAL A 240 -4.39 -33.76 -6.53
N GLU A 241 -5.12 -34.19 -5.51
CA GLU A 241 -5.02 -35.54 -4.94
C GLU A 241 -6.23 -36.37 -5.39
N GLN A 242 -5.98 -37.55 -5.96
CA GLN A 242 -7.07 -38.43 -6.40
C GLN A 242 -7.80 -39.01 -5.18
N GLY A 243 -9.09 -38.70 -5.03
CA GLY A 243 -9.96 -39.23 -3.97
C GLY A 243 -10.81 -40.42 -4.44
N GLU A 244 -11.48 -41.09 -3.49
CA GLU A 244 -12.37 -42.22 -3.82
C GLU A 244 -13.54 -41.78 -4.71
N GLN A 245 -14.23 -40.68 -4.34
CA GLN A 245 -15.37 -40.12 -5.07
C GLN A 245 -14.99 -38.95 -6.00
N GLU A 246 -14.36 -37.91 -5.44
CA GLU A 246 -13.93 -36.70 -6.16
C GLU A 246 -12.49 -36.34 -5.79
N PRO A 247 -11.74 -35.64 -6.67
CA PRO A 247 -10.39 -35.21 -6.38
C PRO A 247 -10.38 -34.17 -5.25
N LYS A 248 -9.40 -34.25 -4.36
CA LYS A 248 -9.16 -33.26 -3.31
C LYS A 248 -8.17 -32.21 -3.83
N LEU A 249 -8.61 -30.95 -3.83
CA LEU A 249 -7.78 -29.82 -4.25
C LEU A 249 -7.23 -29.11 -3.02
N THR A 250 -5.92 -28.97 -2.95
CA THR A 250 -5.23 -28.27 -1.85
C THR A 250 -4.38 -27.17 -2.44
N ARG A 251 -4.63 -25.91 -2.05
CA ARG A 251 -3.78 -24.79 -2.41
C ARG A 251 -2.43 -24.94 -1.71
N ILE A 252 -1.34 -24.95 -2.48
CA ILE A 252 0.03 -25.15 -1.97
C ILE A 252 0.97 -23.97 -2.23
N GLY A 253 0.55 -22.95 -2.96
CA GLY A 253 1.38 -21.76 -3.21
C GLY A 253 0.56 -20.59 -3.70
N VAL A 254 0.97 -19.38 -3.33
CA VAL A 254 0.38 -18.10 -3.74
C VAL A 254 1.49 -17.12 -4.08
N GLY A 255 1.34 -16.38 -5.18
CA GLY A 255 2.33 -15.41 -5.62
C GLY A 255 2.46 -14.19 -4.70
N ASP A 256 3.54 -13.45 -4.91
CA ASP A 256 3.73 -12.14 -4.31
C ASP A 256 2.81 -11.09 -4.98
N HIS A 257 2.69 -9.90 -4.37
CA HIS A 257 1.89 -8.82 -4.97
C HIS A 257 2.61 -8.23 -6.18
N LEU A 258 2.17 -8.65 -7.36
CA LEU A 258 2.68 -8.17 -8.63
C LEU A 258 1.73 -7.12 -9.19
N MET A 259 2.09 -5.84 -9.08
CA MET A 259 1.47 -4.76 -9.86
C MET A 259 1.95 -4.83 -11.32
N LEU A 260 1.50 -5.87 -12.01
CA LEU A 260 1.85 -6.20 -13.37
C LEU A 260 0.62 -6.81 -14.05
N GLY A 261 0.15 -6.24 -15.16
CA GLY A 261 -1.01 -6.73 -15.89
C GLY A 261 -1.21 -6.03 -17.22
N GLY A 262 -2.44 -6.05 -17.72
CA GLY A 262 -2.82 -5.41 -18.98
C GLY A 262 -2.52 -3.90 -19.03
N ASP A 263 -2.56 -3.20 -17.91
CA ASP A 263 -2.28 -1.76 -17.77
C ASP A 263 -0.80 -1.46 -18.07
N ASN A 264 0.11 -2.38 -17.75
CA ASN A 264 1.53 -2.22 -18.05
C ASN A 264 1.81 -2.41 -19.54
N ILE A 265 1.08 -3.29 -20.22
CA ILE A 265 1.12 -3.41 -21.68
C ILE A 265 0.64 -2.11 -22.31
N ASP A 266 -0.48 -1.55 -21.80
CA ASP A 266 -1.02 -0.26 -22.27
C ASP A 266 0.02 0.87 -22.10
N LEU A 267 0.74 0.87 -20.98
CA LEU A 267 1.80 1.82 -20.68
C LEU A 267 3.00 1.69 -21.62
N ALA A 268 3.47 0.48 -21.87
CA ALA A 268 4.58 0.21 -22.78
C ALA A 268 4.25 0.67 -24.21
N LEU A 269 3.02 0.40 -24.66
CA LEU A 269 2.51 0.89 -25.93
C LEU A 269 2.39 2.42 -25.95
N ALA A 270 1.95 3.03 -24.85
CA ALA A 270 1.88 4.48 -24.73
C ALA A 270 3.27 5.13 -24.84
N HIS A 271 4.34 4.54 -24.27
CA HIS A 271 5.70 5.03 -24.47
C HIS A 271 6.20 4.87 -25.90
N LEU A 272 5.89 3.74 -26.55
CA LEU A 272 6.21 3.54 -27.95
C LEU A 272 5.57 4.66 -28.80
N VAL A 273 4.28 4.94 -28.56
CA VAL A 273 3.55 5.99 -29.28
C VAL A 273 4.06 7.38 -28.90
N GLU A 274 4.33 7.66 -27.62
CA GLU A 274 4.92 8.91 -27.11
C GLU A 274 6.24 9.23 -27.84
N SER A 275 7.10 8.23 -28.02
CA SER A 275 8.38 8.37 -28.73
C SER A 275 8.24 8.78 -30.21
N ARG A 276 7.09 8.46 -30.83
CA ARG A 276 6.74 8.81 -32.22
C ARG A 276 6.00 10.14 -32.32
N LEU A 277 5.31 10.56 -31.26
CA LEU A 277 4.52 11.79 -31.19
C LEU A 277 5.36 13.06 -30.95
N GLY A 278 6.59 12.94 -30.42
CA GLY A 278 7.43 14.07 -29.98
C GLY A 278 8.75 14.25 -30.75
N SER A 279 9.36 15.44 -30.63
CA SER A 279 10.82 15.59 -30.75
C SER A 279 11.46 15.02 -29.49
N ARG A 280 12.65 14.38 -29.58
CA ARG A 280 13.33 13.64 -28.49
C ARG A 280 13.53 14.38 -27.15
N GLU A 281 13.19 15.67 -27.05
CA GLU A 281 13.54 16.55 -25.92
C GLU A 281 12.39 16.84 -24.93
N LYS A 282 11.12 16.48 -25.20
CA LYS A 282 10.00 16.81 -24.28
C LYS A 282 9.04 15.64 -24.04
N ARG A 283 9.02 15.11 -22.81
CA ARG A 283 8.03 14.12 -22.33
C ARG A 283 6.61 14.69 -22.29
N LEU A 284 5.61 13.83 -22.47
CA LEU A 284 4.19 14.18 -22.32
C LEU A 284 3.87 14.53 -20.87
N SER A 285 2.87 15.41 -20.70
CA SER A 285 2.29 15.66 -19.37
C SER A 285 1.60 14.40 -18.84
N ALA A 286 1.42 14.31 -17.52
CA ALA A 286 0.70 13.20 -16.89
C ALA A 286 -0.71 13.03 -17.50
N ALA A 287 -1.42 14.13 -17.73
CA ALA A 287 -2.75 14.10 -18.32
C ALA A 287 -2.78 13.62 -19.79
N ASP A 288 -1.80 14.02 -20.60
CA ASP A 288 -1.68 13.55 -22.00
C ASP A 288 -1.30 12.06 -22.06
N LEU A 289 -0.40 11.63 -21.19
CA LEU A 289 -0.01 10.22 -21.10
C LEU A 289 -1.17 9.35 -20.63
N SER A 290 -1.97 9.80 -19.66
CA SER A 290 -3.18 9.09 -19.21
C SER A 290 -4.21 8.92 -20.34
N GLN A 291 -4.41 9.96 -21.16
CA GLN A 291 -5.23 9.84 -22.36
C GLN A 291 -4.64 8.82 -23.35
N LEU A 292 -3.32 8.86 -23.56
CA LEU A 292 -2.65 7.97 -24.50
C LEU A 292 -2.72 6.49 -24.07
N ILE A 293 -2.60 6.21 -22.77
CA ILE A 293 -2.75 4.87 -22.20
C ILE A 293 -4.13 4.29 -22.53
N GLU A 294 -5.20 5.06 -22.34
CA GLU A 294 -6.55 4.55 -22.65
C GLU A 294 -6.74 4.30 -24.16
N GLN A 295 -6.15 5.14 -25.03
CA GLN A 295 -6.17 4.89 -26.47
C GLN A 295 -5.34 3.64 -26.85
N CYS A 296 -4.19 3.44 -26.19
CA CYS A 296 -3.36 2.24 -26.40
C CYS A 296 -4.06 0.97 -25.90
N ARG A 297 -4.86 1.06 -24.84
CA ARG A 297 -5.71 -0.05 -24.38
C ARG A 297 -6.70 -0.49 -25.45
N ILE A 298 -7.44 0.46 -26.02
CA ILE A 298 -8.39 0.18 -27.10
C ILE A 298 -7.67 -0.46 -28.29
N ALA A 299 -6.51 0.07 -28.67
CA ALA A 299 -5.71 -0.49 -29.76
C ALA A 299 -5.20 -1.91 -29.45
N LYS A 300 -4.67 -2.14 -28.23
CA LYS A 300 -4.21 -3.46 -27.76
C LYS A 300 -5.33 -4.50 -27.85
N GLU A 301 -6.49 -4.20 -27.28
CA GLU A 301 -7.63 -5.12 -27.27
C GLU A 301 -8.11 -5.48 -28.68
N ARG A 302 -8.13 -4.51 -29.61
CA ARG A 302 -8.55 -4.75 -30.99
C ARG A 302 -7.47 -5.45 -31.83
N LEU A 303 -6.19 -5.14 -31.65
CA LEU A 303 -5.07 -5.73 -32.41
C LEU A 303 -4.69 -7.14 -31.92
N LEU A 304 -5.11 -7.52 -30.70
CA LEU A 304 -4.96 -8.88 -30.16
C LEU A 304 -6.20 -9.76 -30.32
N ALA A 305 -7.28 -9.24 -30.91
CA ALA A 305 -8.50 -9.99 -31.21
C ALA A 305 -8.30 -11.00 -32.35
N GLY A 306 -9.20 -12.00 -32.44
CA GLY A 306 -9.15 -13.01 -33.50
C GLY A 306 -9.33 -12.42 -34.92
N ASP A 307 -10.13 -11.37 -35.05
CA ASP A 307 -10.40 -10.63 -36.30
C ASP A 307 -9.59 -9.31 -36.39
N ALA A 308 -8.42 -9.26 -35.73
CA ALA A 308 -7.60 -8.06 -35.63
C ALA A 308 -7.19 -7.48 -36.99
N PRO A 309 -7.34 -6.16 -37.22
CA PRO A 309 -6.80 -5.48 -38.39
C PRO A 309 -5.26 -5.45 -38.35
N GLU A 310 -4.62 -5.10 -39.47
CA GLU A 310 -3.15 -5.00 -39.54
C GLU A 310 -2.58 -3.80 -38.76
N GLN A 311 -3.34 -2.72 -38.64
CA GLN A 311 -2.94 -1.53 -37.89
C GLN A 311 -4.15 -0.71 -37.41
N ILE A 312 -3.96 0.07 -36.34
CA ILE A 312 -4.92 1.04 -35.81
C ILE A 312 -4.21 2.37 -35.55
N ASN A 313 -4.89 3.49 -35.80
CA ASN A 313 -4.37 4.81 -35.42
C ASN A 313 -4.69 5.09 -33.95
N VAL A 314 -3.64 5.37 -33.17
CA VAL A 314 -3.75 5.88 -31.80
C VAL A 314 -3.70 7.41 -31.86
N THR A 315 -4.75 8.08 -31.38
CA THR A 315 -4.89 9.54 -31.49
C THR A 315 -4.82 10.21 -30.14
N LEU A 316 -3.83 11.10 -29.96
CA LEU A 316 -3.75 12.02 -28.84
C LEU A 316 -4.47 13.33 -29.19
N LEU A 317 -5.51 13.68 -28.44
CA LEU A 317 -6.27 14.91 -28.67
C LEU A 317 -5.55 16.13 -28.09
N GLY A 318 -5.54 17.22 -28.85
CA GLY A 318 -5.02 18.49 -28.35
C GLY A 318 -5.95 19.13 -27.31
N GLY A 319 -5.40 19.95 -26.40
CA GLY A 319 -6.20 20.64 -25.39
C GLY A 319 -6.86 21.93 -25.90
N GLY A 320 -8.04 22.28 -25.36
CA GLY A 320 -8.73 23.57 -25.57
C GLY A 320 -9.88 23.55 -26.58
N SER A 321 -10.55 24.70 -26.77
CA SER A 321 -11.76 24.89 -27.61
C SER A 321 -11.58 24.67 -29.12
N LYS A 322 -10.39 24.24 -29.56
CA LYS A 322 -10.09 23.81 -30.93
C LYS A 322 -9.65 22.34 -30.93
N LEU A 323 -10.52 21.45 -30.45
CA LEU A 323 -10.32 20.00 -30.30
C LEU A 323 -9.87 19.28 -31.60
N ILE A 324 -10.19 19.82 -32.77
CA ILE A 324 -9.96 19.16 -34.08
C ILE A 324 -8.63 19.61 -34.74
N GLY A 325 -8.06 20.76 -34.35
CA GLY A 325 -6.91 21.36 -35.06
C GLY A 325 -5.52 20.93 -34.57
N SER A 326 -5.44 20.17 -33.48
CA SER A 326 -4.16 19.83 -32.82
C SER A 326 -4.04 18.36 -32.40
N SER A 327 -4.92 17.49 -32.90
CA SER A 327 -4.82 16.05 -32.69
C SER A 327 -3.59 15.49 -33.41
N ARG A 328 -2.84 14.63 -32.73
CA ARG A 328 -1.71 13.90 -33.32
C ARG A 328 -2.04 12.41 -33.33
N SER A 329 -1.83 11.74 -34.46
CA SER A 329 -2.12 10.32 -34.62
C SER A 329 -0.87 9.57 -35.03
N VAL A 330 -0.70 8.37 -34.48
CA VAL A 330 0.39 7.45 -34.82
C VAL A 330 -0.22 6.09 -35.15
N PRO A 331 0.14 5.48 -36.29
CA PRO A 331 -0.26 4.10 -36.57
C PRO A 331 0.50 3.16 -35.63
N LEU A 332 -0.23 2.20 -35.06
CA LEU A 332 0.29 1.10 -34.27
C LEU A 332 -0.09 -0.20 -34.97
N SER A 333 0.91 -1.01 -35.33
CA SER A 333 0.67 -2.25 -36.06
C SER A 333 0.35 -3.43 -35.14
N LYS A 334 -0.28 -4.46 -35.71
CA LYS A 334 -0.54 -5.73 -35.04
C LYS A 334 0.74 -6.42 -34.58
N ASP A 335 1.80 -6.37 -35.39
CA ASP A 335 3.09 -6.99 -35.08
C ASP A 335 3.79 -6.28 -33.92
N GLU A 336 3.75 -4.94 -33.87
CA GLU A 336 4.31 -4.17 -32.77
C GLU A 336 3.62 -4.46 -31.43
N VAL A 337 2.28 -4.58 -31.45
CA VAL A 337 1.51 -4.96 -30.26
C VAL A 337 1.85 -6.38 -29.83
N ARG A 338 2.00 -7.31 -30.78
CA ARG A 338 2.38 -8.69 -30.50
C ARG A 338 3.80 -8.81 -29.97
N GLU A 339 4.76 -8.08 -30.52
CA GLU A 339 6.14 -8.07 -30.03
C GLU A 339 6.19 -7.58 -28.58
N ILE A 340 5.55 -6.46 -28.27
CA ILE A 340 5.51 -5.95 -26.90
C ILE A 340 4.76 -6.92 -25.97
N ALA A 341 3.55 -7.35 -26.32
CA ALA A 341 2.76 -8.22 -25.46
C ALA A 341 3.40 -9.61 -25.29
N LEU A 342 3.80 -10.26 -26.38
CA LEU A 342 4.29 -11.64 -26.35
C LEU A 342 5.78 -11.71 -26.02
N ASP A 343 6.63 -10.86 -26.57
CA ASP A 343 8.08 -10.99 -26.36
C ASP A 343 8.58 -10.07 -25.23
N GLY A 344 7.86 -9.00 -24.92
CA GLY A 344 8.11 -8.15 -23.75
C GLY A 344 7.51 -8.71 -22.45
N PHE A 345 6.21 -9.00 -22.44
CA PHE A 345 5.49 -9.40 -21.21
C PHE A 345 5.36 -10.92 -21.03
N PHE A 346 5.31 -11.70 -22.11
CA PHE A 346 5.19 -13.17 -22.05
C PHE A 346 6.31 -13.90 -22.83
N PRO A 347 7.60 -13.52 -22.70
CA PRO A 347 8.68 -14.13 -23.47
C PRO A 347 8.78 -15.63 -23.20
N LEU A 348 9.24 -16.40 -24.19
CA LEU A 348 9.61 -17.81 -24.01
C LEU A 348 10.97 -17.90 -23.28
N SER A 349 10.97 -17.59 -21.99
CA SER A 349 12.16 -17.60 -21.12
C SER A 349 12.40 -18.99 -20.52
N GLY A 350 13.65 -19.31 -20.17
CA GLY A 350 13.96 -20.53 -19.39
C GLY A 350 13.45 -20.48 -17.93
N LEU A 351 13.27 -21.65 -17.30
CA LEU A 351 12.82 -21.77 -15.89
C LEU A 351 13.82 -21.17 -14.88
N ASP A 352 15.10 -21.02 -15.26
CA ASP A 352 16.13 -20.38 -14.44
C ASP A 352 16.31 -18.89 -14.74
N GLU A 353 15.58 -18.32 -15.69
CA GLU A 353 15.57 -16.88 -15.98
C GLU A 353 14.60 -16.16 -15.05
N LEU A 354 15.13 -15.63 -13.95
CA LEU A 354 14.36 -14.98 -12.90
C LEU A 354 14.27 -13.46 -13.09
N PRO A 355 13.30 -12.78 -12.44
CA PRO A 355 13.17 -11.34 -12.50
C PRO A 355 14.41 -10.61 -12.00
N ASP A 356 14.86 -9.58 -12.74
CA ASP A 356 15.97 -8.73 -12.31
C ASP A 356 15.52 -7.75 -11.22
N ARG A 357 15.83 -8.08 -9.96
CA ARG A 357 15.51 -7.26 -8.78
C ARG A 357 16.32 -5.97 -8.68
N LYS A 358 17.38 -5.78 -9.49
CA LYS A 358 18.22 -4.57 -9.48
C LYS A 358 17.71 -3.46 -10.38
N ARG A 359 16.76 -3.75 -11.28
CA ARG A 359 16.08 -2.71 -12.05
C ARG A 359 15.13 -1.95 -11.13
N SER A 360 15.24 -0.62 -11.10
CA SER A 360 14.19 0.21 -10.52
C SER A 360 12.94 0.11 -11.38
N GLY A 361 11.78 -0.08 -10.75
CA GLY A 361 10.51 -0.10 -11.45
C GLY A 361 10.16 1.28 -12.00
N VAL A 362 9.50 1.31 -13.16
CA VAL A 362 8.93 2.54 -13.69
C VAL A 362 7.71 2.87 -12.83
N VAL A 363 7.85 3.82 -11.89
CA VAL A 363 6.70 4.32 -11.12
C VAL A 363 6.04 5.40 -11.98
N GLU A 364 5.03 5.01 -12.75
CA GLU A 364 4.24 5.99 -13.51
C GLU A 364 2.89 6.22 -12.84
N PHE A 365 2.57 7.50 -12.63
CA PHE A 365 1.40 7.95 -11.88
C PHE A 365 1.40 7.49 -10.42
N GLY A 366 2.57 7.41 -9.78
CA GLY A 366 2.66 7.06 -8.36
C GLY A 366 2.36 5.60 -8.01
N LEU A 367 1.92 4.74 -8.92
CA LEU A 367 1.74 3.30 -8.66
C LEU A 367 3.09 2.55 -8.79
N PRO A 368 3.47 1.69 -7.82
CA PRO A 368 4.74 0.98 -7.82
C PRO A 368 4.68 -0.28 -8.71
N TYR A 369 4.69 -0.11 -10.03
CA TYR A 369 4.71 -1.23 -10.97
C TYR A 369 5.96 -2.11 -10.83
N ALA A 370 5.81 -3.40 -11.16
CA ALA A 370 6.93 -4.34 -11.17
C ALA A 370 8.03 -3.87 -12.15
N ALA A 371 9.30 -3.93 -11.70
CA ALA A 371 10.43 -3.49 -12.51
C ALA A 371 10.77 -4.41 -13.68
N GLU A 372 10.57 -5.72 -13.48
CA GLU A 372 10.62 -6.71 -14.55
C GLU A 372 9.21 -6.86 -15.14
N PRO A 373 8.99 -6.48 -16.41
CA PRO A 373 7.69 -6.63 -17.06
C PRO A 373 7.37 -8.07 -17.51
N ALA A 374 8.37 -8.96 -17.61
CA ALA A 374 8.16 -10.32 -18.09
C ALA A 374 7.42 -11.19 -17.04
N VAL A 375 6.11 -11.38 -17.23
CA VAL A 375 5.27 -12.29 -16.44
C VAL A 375 5.86 -13.71 -16.43
N SER A 376 6.42 -14.16 -17.56
CA SER A 376 7.09 -15.47 -17.67
C SER A 376 8.18 -15.69 -16.62
N LYS A 377 9.00 -14.67 -16.35
CA LYS A 377 10.07 -14.76 -15.34
C LYS A 377 9.52 -14.77 -13.92
N HIS A 378 8.45 -14.01 -13.67
CA HIS A 378 7.75 -14.04 -12.38
C HIS A 378 7.12 -15.40 -12.10
N ILE A 379 6.55 -16.05 -13.14
CA ILE A 379 6.07 -17.43 -13.03
C ILE A 379 7.23 -18.39 -12.74
N ALA A 380 8.36 -18.26 -13.44
CA ALA A 380 9.54 -19.08 -13.17
C ALA A 380 10.04 -18.92 -11.72
N ALA A 381 10.12 -17.68 -11.22
CA ALA A 381 10.45 -17.40 -9.83
C ALA A 381 9.45 -18.00 -8.83
N PHE A 382 8.15 -17.87 -9.13
CA PHE A 382 7.08 -18.45 -8.32
C PHE A 382 7.17 -19.98 -8.26
N LEU A 383 7.38 -20.65 -9.40
CA LEU A 383 7.56 -22.12 -9.43
C LEU A 383 8.82 -22.56 -8.68
N LYS A 384 9.93 -21.83 -8.83
CA LYS A 384 11.18 -22.12 -8.11
C LYS A 384 11.01 -21.97 -6.61
N LEU A 385 10.31 -20.92 -6.19
CA LEU A 385 9.96 -20.64 -4.81
C LEU A 385 9.07 -21.75 -4.19
N HIS A 386 8.33 -22.48 -5.02
CA HIS A 386 7.44 -23.58 -4.63
C HIS A 386 7.88 -24.99 -5.07
N SER A 387 9.15 -25.13 -5.45
CA SER A 387 9.63 -26.37 -6.08
C SER A 387 9.56 -27.60 -5.17
N GLY A 388 9.69 -27.44 -3.85
CA GLY A 388 9.54 -28.52 -2.86
C GLY A 388 8.10 -29.01 -2.76
N ALA A 389 7.16 -28.08 -2.57
CA ALA A 389 5.73 -28.41 -2.51
C ALA A 389 5.23 -29.00 -3.84
N SER A 390 5.72 -28.48 -4.97
CA SER A 390 5.43 -29.04 -6.30
C SER A 390 5.93 -30.49 -6.43
N ARG A 391 7.17 -30.79 -6.02
CA ARG A 391 7.70 -32.17 -6.06
C ARG A 391 6.92 -33.14 -5.19
N GLU A 392 6.45 -32.69 -4.03
CA GLU A 392 5.59 -33.50 -3.18
C GLU A 392 4.26 -33.84 -3.87
N ALA A 393 3.70 -32.90 -4.65
CA ALA A 393 2.50 -33.16 -5.46
C ALA A 393 2.70 -34.30 -6.46
N PHE A 394 3.86 -34.38 -7.12
CA PHE A 394 4.20 -35.46 -8.04
C PHE A 394 4.64 -36.77 -7.37
N SER A 395 5.03 -36.72 -6.08
CA SER A 395 5.51 -37.89 -5.33
C SER A 395 4.41 -38.66 -4.59
N ALA A 396 3.18 -38.15 -4.58
CA ALA A 396 2.06 -38.82 -3.91
C ALA A 396 1.77 -40.18 -4.59
N PRO A 397 1.60 -41.28 -3.83
CA PRO A 397 1.41 -42.61 -4.40
C PRO A 397 0.13 -42.65 -5.23
N VAL A 398 0.27 -42.89 -6.53
CA VAL A 398 -0.84 -43.26 -7.40
C VAL A 398 -1.37 -44.60 -6.88
N PRO A 399 -2.66 -44.71 -6.49
CA PRO A 399 -3.21 -45.99 -6.08
C PRO A 399 -3.00 -47.01 -7.19
N ASP A 400 -2.39 -48.13 -6.80
CA ASP A 400 -2.00 -49.23 -7.67
C ASP A 400 -3.26 -50.03 -8.10
N ARG A 401 -4.13 -49.39 -8.89
CA ARG A 401 -5.35 -49.96 -9.47
C ARG A 401 -5.96 -48.96 -10.46
N LEU A 402 -5.42 -48.94 -11.68
CA LEU A 402 -6.14 -48.75 -12.95
C LEU A 402 -5.12 -48.81 -14.11
N ALA A 403 -4.34 -49.90 -14.16
CA ALA A 403 -3.91 -50.40 -15.46
C ALA A 403 -5.16 -50.96 -16.15
N VAL A 404 -5.33 -50.63 -17.43
CA VAL A 404 -6.51 -50.91 -18.29
C VAL A 404 -7.58 -49.81 -18.28
N TYR A 405 -7.26 -48.66 -18.87
CA TYR A 405 -8.22 -47.96 -19.72
C TYR A 405 -7.46 -47.31 -20.89
N THR A 406 -7.68 -47.82 -22.10
CA THR A 406 -7.22 -47.23 -23.35
C THR A 406 -7.99 -45.92 -23.58
N PRO A 407 -7.32 -44.81 -23.95
CA PRO A 407 -8.02 -43.54 -24.17
C PRO A 407 -8.80 -43.61 -25.49
N SER A 408 -10.12 -43.51 -25.37
CA SER A 408 -11.02 -43.17 -26.47
C SER A 408 -11.83 -41.95 -26.04
N LEU A 409 -11.71 -40.89 -26.84
CA LEU A 409 -12.49 -39.64 -26.85
C LEU A 409 -12.05 -38.51 -25.91
N ALA A 410 -11.17 -37.65 -26.44
CA ALA A 410 -11.35 -36.20 -26.40
C ALA A 410 -10.96 -35.64 -27.77
N ILE A 411 -11.94 -35.11 -28.50
CA ILE A 411 -11.75 -34.47 -29.80
C ILE A 411 -11.18 -33.07 -29.53
N ALA A 412 -9.86 -32.93 -29.63
CA ALA A 412 -9.24 -31.65 -29.97
C ALA A 412 -9.22 -31.54 -31.49
N ALA A 413 -9.74 -30.44 -32.04
CA ALA A 413 -9.64 -30.16 -33.46
C ALA A 413 -8.15 -30.05 -33.86
N PRO A 414 -7.71 -30.66 -34.98
CA PRO A 414 -6.33 -30.56 -35.42
C PRO A 414 -6.02 -29.15 -35.93
N ILE A 415 -4.94 -28.56 -35.41
CA ILE A 415 -4.32 -27.33 -35.93
C ILE A 415 -3.45 -27.73 -37.14
N PRO A 416 -3.65 -27.16 -38.35
CA PRO A 416 -2.75 -27.38 -39.49
C PRO A 416 -1.47 -26.54 -39.34
N ASP A 417 -0.36 -27.07 -39.87
CA ASP A 417 0.99 -26.49 -39.94
C ASP A 417 1.83 -26.48 -38.64
N ARG A 418 2.44 -27.63 -38.35
CA ARG A 418 3.57 -27.77 -37.40
C ARG A 418 4.80 -28.25 -38.19
N PRO A 419 5.96 -27.58 -38.14
CA PRO A 419 7.19 -28.15 -38.67
C PRO A 419 7.66 -29.33 -37.81
N ALA A 420 8.28 -30.30 -38.48
CA ALA A 420 8.53 -31.65 -37.99
C ALA A 420 9.65 -31.79 -36.95
N ALA A 421 9.48 -32.80 -36.10
CA ALA A 421 10.47 -33.54 -35.31
C ALA A 421 11.16 -32.82 -34.14
N TYR A 422 10.55 -32.93 -32.94
CA TYR A 422 11.29 -32.87 -31.68
C TYR A 422 11.80 -34.27 -31.33
N THR A 423 13.12 -34.41 -31.18
CA THR A 423 13.78 -35.64 -30.74
C THR A 423 13.90 -35.59 -29.21
N PRO A 424 13.50 -36.63 -28.46
CA PRO A 424 13.61 -36.60 -27.00
C PRO A 424 15.08 -36.79 -26.63
N SER A 425 15.74 -35.72 -26.21
CA SER A 425 17.09 -35.81 -25.63
C SER A 425 17.18 -34.96 -24.38
N LEU A 426 17.72 -35.58 -23.33
CA LEU A 426 18.02 -35.05 -21.99
C LEU A 426 16.79 -34.90 -21.10
N ALA A 427 16.79 -35.63 -19.98
CA ALA A 427 15.87 -35.38 -18.87
C ALA A 427 15.90 -33.89 -18.52
N ILE A 428 14.78 -33.20 -18.75
CA ILE A 428 14.66 -31.76 -18.51
C ILE A 428 14.72 -31.57 -17.00
N LYS A 429 15.79 -30.93 -16.52
CA LYS A 429 15.97 -30.58 -15.11
C LYS A 429 14.72 -29.82 -14.62
N GLY A 430 14.00 -30.36 -13.65
CA GLY A 430 12.88 -29.69 -12.97
C GLY A 430 11.46 -30.05 -13.43
N GLU A 431 11.29 -31.03 -14.32
CA GLU A 431 9.95 -31.50 -14.77
C GLU A 431 9.01 -31.88 -13.61
N ASP A 432 9.56 -32.41 -12.52
CA ASP A 432 8.89 -32.76 -11.27
C ASP A 432 8.47 -31.55 -10.41
N SER A 433 8.60 -30.33 -10.91
CA SER A 433 8.22 -29.10 -10.18
C SER A 433 7.41 -28.10 -11.01
N VAL A 434 7.17 -28.40 -12.30
CA VAL A 434 6.40 -27.56 -13.22
C VAL A 434 4.95 -28.07 -13.25
N PRO A 435 3.92 -27.21 -13.32
CA PRO A 435 2.50 -27.62 -13.38
C PRO A 435 2.16 -28.48 -14.61
N ASP A 436 1.30 -29.49 -14.46
CA ASP A 436 0.79 -30.33 -15.56
C ASP A 436 -0.56 -29.85 -16.09
N ALA A 437 -1.19 -28.90 -15.40
CA ALA A 437 -2.39 -28.22 -15.87
C ALA A 437 -2.31 -26.70 -15.66
N LEU A 438 -3.00 -25.97 -16.53
CA LEU A 438 -3.14 -24.51 -16.48
C LEU A 438 -4.60 -24.11 -16.45
N LEU A 439 -4.94 -23.17 -15.57
CA LEU A 439 -6.20 -22.45 -15.58
C LEU A 439 -5.90 -20.96 -15.68
N LEU A 440 -6.14 -20.39 -16.87
CA LEU A 440 -5.83 -18.99 -17.17
C LEU A 440 -7.06 -18.12 -16.93
N ASN A 441 -6.88 -16.97 -16.28
CA ASN A 441 -7.94 -16.00 -15.98
C ASN A 441 -7.49 -14.55 -16.11
N GLY A 442 -8.45 -13.64 -16.23
CA GLY A 442 -8.20 -12.22 -16.42
C GLY A 442 -8.28 -11.80 -17.89
N GLY A 443 -8.59 -10.52 -18.11
CA GLY A 443 -8.95 -9.99 -19.43
C GLY A 443 -7.86 -10.16 -20.49
N VAL A 444 -6.59 -10.28 -20.08
CA VAL A 444 -5.45 -10.49 -20.99
C VAL A 444 -5.58 -11.80 -21.77
N PHE A 445 -6.14 -12.86 -21.18
CA PHE A 445 -6.30 -14.17 -21.84
C PHE A 445 -7.52 -14.26 -22.77
N ARG A 446 -8.26 -13.16 -22.99
CA ARG A 446 -9.14 -13.06 -24.17
C ARG A 446 -8.35 -13.15 -25.47
N SER A 447 -7.06 -12.77 -25.43
CA SER A 447 -6.15 -12.94 -26.55
C SER A 447 -5.72 -14.41 -26.68
N GLN A 448 -6.17 -15.05 -27.77
CA GLN A 448 -5.71 -16.40 -28.16
C GLN A 448 -4.18 -16.47 -28.33
N PRO A 449 -3.50 -15.48 -28.96
CA PRO A 449 -2.04 -15.45 -29.00
C PRO A 449 -1.36 -15.50 -27.63
N ILE A 450 -1.85 -14.73 -26.64
CA ILE A 450 -1.26 -14.74 -25.29
C ILE A 450 -1.54 -16.06 -24.57
N THR A 451 -2.76 -16.60 -24.73
CA THR A 451 -3.12 -17.91 -24.19
C THR A 451 -2.21 -19.01 -24.73
N GLN A 452 -2.01 -19.05 -26.06
CA GLN A 452 -1.12 -20.03 -26.68
C GLN A 452 0.33 -19.84 -26.22
N ARG A 453 0.81 -18.58 -26.13
CA ARG A 453 2.15 -18.26 -25.63
C ARG A 453 2.38 -18.80 -24.20
N MET A 454 1.37 -18.72 -23.33
CA MET A 454 1.45 -19.30 -21.99
C MET A 454 1.53 -20.84 -21.99
N VAL A 455 0.74 -21.49 -22.84
CA VAL A 455 0.82 -22.96 -23.01
C VAL A 455 2.20 -23.37 -23.53
N ASP A 456 2.71 -22.65 -24.52
CA ASP A 456 4.03 -22.90 -25.12
C ASP A 456 5.16 -22.67 -24.10
N LEU A 457 5.06 -21.62 -23.27
CA LEU A 457 6.03 -21.33 -22.21
C LEU A 457 6.12 -22.48 -21.22
N ILE A 458 5.00 -22.89 -20.63
CA ILE A 458 4.98 -23.97 -19.64
C ILE A 458 5.35 -25.30 -20.29
N GLY A 459 4.89 -25.54 -21.52
CA GLY A 459 5.27 -26.70 -22.33
C GLY A 459 6.77 -26.76 -22.61
N SER A 460 7.45 -25.62 -22.74
CA SER A 460 8.90 -25.56 -22.95
C SER A 460 9.72 -25.98 -21.73
N TRP A 461 9.11 -25.97 -20.54
CA TRP A 461 9.73 -26.39 -19.28
C TRP A 461 9.42 -27.86 -18.92
N ARG A 462 8.73 -28.59 -19.79
CA ARG A 462 8.27 -29.97 -19.57
C ARG A 462 8.51 -30.88 -20.77
N SER A 463 8.47 -32.19 -20.57
CA SER A 463 8.55 -33.15 -21.69
C SER A 463 7.22 -33.30 -22.43
N SER A 464 6.09 -33.00 -21.78
CA SER A 464 4.74 -33.04 -22.34
C SER A 464 4.03 -31.69 -22.18
N PRO A 465 3.15 -31.30 -23.14
CA PRO A 465 2.38 -30.07 -23.03
C PRO A 465 1.40 -30.12 -21.84
N PRO A 466 1.19 -29.01 -21.11
CA PRO A 466 0.25 -28.97 -20.00
C PRO A 466 -1.20 -29.05 -20.50
N LEU A 467 -2.08 -29.61 -19.67
CA LEU A 467 -3.52 -29.58 -19.89
C LEU A 467 -4.06 -28.17 -19.64
N LEU A 468 -4.55 -27.50 -20.68
CA LEU A 468 -5.27 -26.24 -20.54
C LEU A 468 -6.72 -26.51 -20.11
N LEU A 469 -7.08 -26.11 -18.90
CA LEU A 469 -8.44 -26.18 -18.37
C LEU A 469 -9.31 -25.06 -18.98
N GLU A 470 -10.51 -25.42 -19.43
CA GLU A 470 -11.36 -24.48 -20.17
C GLU A 470 -11.95 -23.35 -19.31
N ASN A 471 -11.62 -22.11 -19.69
CA ASN A 471 -12.24 -20.89 -19.19
C ASN A 471 -12.71 -20.01 -20.36
N LYS A 472 -13.97 -20.18 -20.79
CA LYS A 472 -14.53 -19.45 -21.95
C LYS A 472 -14.73 -17.95 -21.71
N TYR A 473 -14.93 -17.56 -20.45
CA TYR A 473 -15.31 -16.20 -20.05
C TYR A 473 -14.43 -15.74 -18.88
N PRO A 474 -13.13 -15.52 -19.10
CA PRO A 474 -12.19 -15.14 -18.03
C PRO A 474 -12.58 -13.83 -17.32
N GLU A 475 -13.32 -12.94 -17.99
CA GLU A 475 -13.85 -11.72 -17.38
C GLU A 475 -15.05 -11.92 -16.45
N LEU A 476 -15.70 -13.10 -16.48
CA LEU A 476 -16.86 -13.41 -15.64
C LEU A 476 -16.55 -14.44 -14.56
N SER A 477 -15.55 -15.28 -14.78
CA SER A 477 -15.28 -16.48 -13.96
C SER A 477 -15.09 -16.17 -12.47
N VAL A 478 -14.48 -15.03 -12.14
CA VAL A 478 -14.28 -14.59 -10.74
C VAL A 478 -15.61 -14.35 -10.02
N ALA A 479 -16.53 -13.58 -10.61
CA ALA A 479 -17.85 -13.30 -10.01
C ALA A 479 -18.71 -14.58 -9.89
N PHE A 480 -18.70 -15.43 -10.94
CA PHE A 480 -19.35 -16.74 -10.89
C PHE A 480 -18.72 -17.65 -9.82
N GLY A 481 -17.40 -17.56 -9.67
CA GLY A 481 -16.61 -18.27 -8.68
C GLY A 481 -16.97 -17.90 -7.25
N ALA A 482 -17.18 -16.61 -6.99
CA ALA A 482 -17.61 -16.11 -5.69
C ALA A 482 -18.99 -16.65 -5.27
N VAL A 483 -19.94 -16.72 -6.21
CA VAL A 483 -21.24 -17.37 -5.96
C VAL A 483 -21.08 -18.89 -5.79
N SER A 484 -20.23 -19.52 -6.60
CA SER A 484 -19.93 -20.96 -6.53
C SER A 484 -19.32 -21.34 -5.18
N TYR A 485 -18.42 -20.52 -4.64
CA TYR A 485 -17.86 -20.64 -3.29
C TYR A 485 -18.94 -20.54 -2.22
N ALA A 486 -19.83 -19.54 -2.31
CA ALA A 486 -20.93 -19.39 -1.35
C ALA A 486 -21.87 -20.61 -1.35
N LEU A 487 -22.18 -21.16 -2.54
CA LEU A 487 -22.96 -22.39 -2.70
C LEU A 487 -22.24 -23.60 -2.09
N ALA A 488 -20.95 -23.79 -2.40
CA ALA A 488 -20.15 -24.91 -1.90
C ALA A 488 -20.06 -24.91 -0.36
N ARG A 489 -19.86 -23.73 0.24
CA ARG A 489 -19.83 -23.55 1.70
C ARG A 489 -21.17 -23.94 2.34
N ARG A 490 -22.28 -23.53 1.75
CA ARG A 490 -23.62 -23.85 2.28
C ARG A 490 -23.95 -25.34 2.18
N ASP A 491 -23.64 -25.94 1.04
CA ASP A 491 -23.93 -27.35 0.78
C ASP A 491 -22.93 -28.31 1.44
N LYS A 492 -21.89 -27.78 2.12
CA LYS A 492 -20.76 -28.55 2.68
C LYS A 492 -20.10 -29.48 1.63
N LYS A 493 -20.03 -29.01 0.39
CA LYS A 493 -19.41 -29.72 -0.75
C LYS A 493 -17.90 -29.40 -0.82
N LEU A 494 -17.23 -29.96 -1.83
CA LEU A 494 -15.81 -29.82 -2.16
C LEU A 494 -15.24 -28.43 -1.76
N LYS A 495 -14.35 -28.41 -0.78
CA LYS A 495 -13.61 -27.21 -0.33
C LYS A 495 -12.21 -27.29 -0.91
N ILE A 496 -11.73 -26.21 -1.53
CA ILE A 496 -10.30 -26.06 -1.83
C ILE A 496 -9.59 -25.85 -0.49
N GLY A 497 -8.81 -26.84 -0.05
CA GLY A 497 -8.08 -26.80 1.22
C GLY A 497 -6.77 -26.01 1.12
N GLY A 498 -5.97 -26.01 2.19
CA GLY A 498 -4.61 -25.45 2.18
C GLY A 498 -4.37 -24.27 3.11
N GLY A 499 -5.33 -23.90 3.96
CA GLY A 499 -5.15 -22.91 5.02
C GLY A 499 -4.50 -21.59 4.58
N ALA A 500 -3.71 -20.98 5.46
CA ALA A 500 -3.00 -19.73 5.23
C ALA A 500 -2.06 -19.80 4.02
N ALA A 501 -2.12 -18.76 3.18
CA ALA A 501 -1.36 -18.68 1.92
C ALA A 501 0.15 -18.54 2.12
N ARG A 502 0.52 -17.89 3.23
CA ARG A 502 1.86 -17.41 3.54
C ARG A 502 2.20 -17.79 4.98
N SER A 503 3.49 -17.95 5.23
CA SER A 503 4.03 -17.98 6.58
C SER A 503 4.26 -16.53 7.04
N TYR A 504 3.78 -16.18 8.22
CA TYR A 504 3.95 -14.88 8.83
C TYR A 504 5.02 -14.97 9.90
N PHE A 505 5.87 -13.95 9.96
CA PHE A 505 6.96 -13.87 10.90
C PHE A 505 6.95 -12.52 11.60
N LEU A 506 7.31 -12.56 12.88
CA LEU A 506 7.57 -11.39 13.67
C LEU A 506 9.08 -11.15 13.71
N LEU A 507 9.54 -9.99 13.26
CA LEU A 507 10.95 -9.61 13.40
C LEU A 507 11.30 -9.43 14.87
N VAL A 508 12.45 -9.98 15.26
CA VAL A 508 13.00 -9.85 16.60
C VAL A 508 14.44 -9.33 16.53
N ASP A 509 14.80 -8.46 17.47
CA ASP A 509 16.17 -7.99 17.62
C ASP A 509 17.00 -9.09 18.30
N THR A 510 18.04 -9.58 17.62
CA THR A 510 19.01 -10.50 18.19
C THR A 510 20.24 -9.71 18.62
N ASP A 511 20.56 -9.73 19.92
CA ASP A 511 21.75 -9.10 20.51
C ASP A 511 23.04 -9.84 20.04
N ASN A 512 23.41 -9.73 18.76
CA ASN A 512 24.70 -10.21 18.24
C ASN A 512 25.62 -9.02 17.94
N SER A 513 25.92 -8.25 18.99
CA SER A 513 27.01 -7.28 19.01
C SER A 513 28.36 -8.00 19.11
N THR A 514 28.82 -8.63 18.02
CA THR A 514 30.23 -8.97 17.85
C THR A 514 30.71 -8.55 16.48
N GLN A 515 31.41 -7.41 16.49
CA GLN A 515 32.35 -6.89 15.49
C GLN A 515 32.67 -7.83 14.30
N GLN A 516 32.11 -7.54 13.12
CA GLN A 516 32.84 -7.72 11.85
C GLN A 516 32.55 -6.56 10.90
N GLN A 517 33.62 -5.83 10.56
CA GLN A 517 33.65 -4.77 9.57
C GLN A 517 33.57 -5.39 8.17
N GLY A 518 32.47 -5.15 7.48
CA GLY A 518 32.21 -5.47 6.08
C GLY A 518 30.92 -4.76 5.63
N PRO A 519 30.60 -4.67 4.33
CA PRO A 519 29.38 -4.02 3.86
C PRO A 519 28.19 -4.80 4.43
N SER A 520 27.51 -4.25 5.45
CA SER A 520 26.57 -5.02 6.24
C SER A 520 25.22 -5.14 5.52
N THR A 521 24.99 -6.30 4.90
CA THR A 521 23.65 -6.88 4.85
C THR A 521 23.32 -7.29 6.29
N LEU A 522 22.69 -6.41 7.06
CA LEU A 522 22.21 -6.76 8.41
C LEU A 522 21.15 -7.87 8.25
N LEU A 523 21.53 -9.12 8.52
CA LEU A 523 20.60 -10.23 8.63
C LEU A 523 19.67 -9.93 9.83
N ARG A 524 18.42 -9.56 9.54
CA ARG A 524 17.36 -9.47 10.56
C ARG A 524 16.86 -10.88 10.82
N THR A 525 16.55 -11.22 12.06
CA THR A 525 15.98 -12.54 12.41
C THR A 525 14.48 -12.40 12.67
N GLY A 526 13.68 -13.39 12.29
CA GLY A 526 12.23 -13.38 12.55
C GLY A 526 11.72 -14.72 13.07
N ILE A 527 10.63 -14.69 13.83
CA ILE A 527 9.99 -15.88 14.40
C ILE A 527 8.71 -16.16 13.64
N CYS A 528 8.53 -17.40 13.17
CA CYS A 528 7.30 -17.82 12.52
C CYS A 528 6.14 -17.80 13.52
N ILE A 529 5.15 -16.94 13.29
CA ILE A 529 3.99 -16.77 14.17
C ILE A 529 2.74 -17.46 13.63
N LEU A 530 2.63 -17.62 12.31
CA LEU A 530 1.58 -18.37 11.65
C LEU A 530 2.21 -19.05 10.42
N PRO A 531 2.36 -20.38 10.41
CA PRO A 531 2.89 -21.06 9.24
C PRO A 531 1.87 -21.11 8.12
N LYS A 532 2.37 -21.15 6.88
CA LYS A 532 1.58 -21.50 5.70
C LYS A 532 0.84 -22.83 5.92
N GLY A 533 -0.38 -22.94 5.44
CA GLY A 533 -1.23 -24.12 5.65
C GLY A 533 -2.10 -24.09 6.90
N SER A 534 -1.94 -23.09 7.78
CA SER A 534 -2.77 -22.96 9.00
C SER A 534 -4.26 -22.80 8.66
N GLU A 535 -5.14 -23.60 9.24
CA GLU A 535 -6.58 -23.50 8.96
C GLU A 535 -7.18 -22.18 9.49
N GLU A 536 -8.16 -21.65 8.75
CA GLU A 536 -8.86 -20.42 9.14
C GLU A 536 -9.68 -20.64 10.41
N GLY A 537 -9.64 -19.68 11.33
CA GLY A 537 -10.32 -19.73 12.62
C GLY A 537 -9.57 -20.52 13.71
N ASP A 538 -8.58 -21.34 13.34
CA ASP A 538 -7.77 -22.07 14.30
C ASP A 538 -6.78 -21.13 15.00
N GLU A 539 -6.73 -21.24 16.33
CA GLU A 539 -5.81 -20.47 17.17
C GLU A 539 -4.48 -21.22 17.33
N ILE A 540 -3.40 -20.60 16.87
CA ILE A 540 -2.03 -21.11 17.03
C ILE A 540 -1.35 -20.37 18.18
N VAL A 541 -1.07 -21.09 19.26
CA VAL A 541 -0.34 -20.55 20.42
C VAL A 541 1.12 -20.99 20.38
N LEU A 542 2.05 -20.04 20.43
CA LEU A 542 3.49 -20.28 20.40
C LEU A 542 4.04 -20.77 21.76
N LYS A 543 3.57 -21.92 22.25
CA LYS A 543 3.87 -22.46 23.61
C LYS A 543 5.36 -22.59 23.95
N ASN A 544 6.21 -22.81 22.93
CA ASN A 544 7.66 -22.99 23.10
C ASN A 544 8.45 -21.68 22.96
N ARG A 545 7.78 -20.54 22.76
CA ARG A 545 8.40 -19.23 22.62
C ARG A 545 7.75 -18.25 23.57
N ARG A 546 8.57 -17.74 24.48
CA ARG A 546 8.18 -16.76 25.47
C ARG A 546 8.71 -15.41 25.05
N PHE A 547 7.83 -14.43 25.10
CA PHE A 547 8.13 -13.06 24.75
C PHE A 547 8.01 -12.21 26.00
N ALA A 548 8.97 -11.30 26.18
CA ALA A 548 8.79 -10.22 27.13
C ALA A 548 7.81 -9.22 26.50
N LEU A 549 6.53 -9.30 26.85
CA LEU A 549 5.58 -8.26 26.49
C LEU A 549 5.71 -7.13 27.48
N ARG A 550 6.12 -5.98 26.97
CA ARG A 550 6.18 -4.76 27.77
C ARG A 550 4.79 -4.16 27.89
N LEU A 551 4.19 -4.30 29.06
CA LEU A 551 2.87 -3.74 29.32
C LEU A 551 2.93 -2.22 29.45
N GLY A 552 1.92 -1.59 28.85
CA GLY A 552 1.78 -0.24 28.33
C GLY A 552 3.01 0.49 27.88
N VAL A 553 3.90 -0.22 27.17
CA VAL A 553 4.69 0.40 26.10
C VAL A 553 4.02 0.34 24.74
N PRO A 554 4.03 1.42 23.90
CA PRO A 554 3.62 1.22 22.54
C PRO A 554 4.77 0.42 21.92
N VAL A 555 4.39 -0.70 21.36
CA VAL A 555 5.30 -1.61 20.74
C VAL A 555 4.97 -1.66 19.28
N ARG A 556 6.00 -1.55 18.45
CA ARG A 556 5.89 -1.75 17.02
C ARG A 556 6.24 -3.20 16.71
N PHE A 557 5.29 -3.92 16.14
CA PHE A 557 5.50 -5.24 15.59
C PHE A 557 5.85 -5.07 14.11
N HIS A 558 7.06 -5.44 13.76
CA HIS A 558 7.46 -5.56 12.37
C HIS A 558 7.12 -6.98 11.94
N LEU A 559 6.12 -7.09 11.07
CA LEU A 559 5.76 -8.36 10.46
C LEU A 559 6.39 -8.45 9.09
N VAL A 560 6.83 -9.65 8.77
CA VAL A 560 7.20 -10.03 7.40
C VAL A 560 6.46 -11.29 7.03
N SER A 561 6.13 -11.45 5.76
CA SER A 561 5.50 -12.66 5.24
C SER A 561 6.39 -13.32 4.21
N LEU A 562 6.37 -14.65 4.18
CA LEU A 562 7.00 -15.46 3.15
C LEU A 562 5.93 -16.29 2.44
N SER A 563 5.83 -16.13 1.12
CA SER A 563 4.90 -16.90 0.30
C SER A 563 5.43 -18.31 0.01
N GLY A 564 6.76 -18.46 -0.08
CA GLY A 564 7.44 -19.65 -0.60
C GLY A 564 7.45 -20.91 0.26
N ASP A 565 8.20 -21.90 -0.23
CA ASP A 565 8.42 -23.13 0.50
C ASP A 565 9.30 -22.90 1.72
N GLY A 566 8.86 -23.48 2.83
CA GLY A 566 9.59 -23.54 4.07
C GLY A 566 8.78 -24.34 5.07
N ASP A 567 9.39 -25.40 5.60
CA ASP A 567 8.80 -26.22 6.65
C ASP A 567 8.99 -25.49 8.00
N PHE A 568 8.29 -24.37 8.14
CA PHE A 568 8.31 -23.58 9.37
C PHE A 568 7.19 -24.06 10.28
N LYS A 569 7.55 -24.36 11.52
CA LYS A 569 6.62 -24.62 12.60
C LYS A 569 6.38 -23.35 13.39
N PRO A 570 5.22 -23.22 14.06
CA PRO A 570 4.98 -22.10 14.95
C PRO A 570 6.12 -21.97 15.98
N GLY A 571 6.78 -20.82 15.99
CA GLY A 571 7.90 -20.50 16.87
C GLY A 571 9.30 -20.73 16.27
N ASP A 572 9.42 -21.25 15.05
CA ASP A 572 10.72 -21.40 14.39
C ASP A 572 11.36 -20.04 14.12
N VAL A 573 12.69 -19.98 14.29
CA VAL A 573 13.49 -18.77 14.04
C VAL A 573 14.09 -18.89 12.65
N ALA A 574 13.91 -17.85 11.82
CA ALA A 574 14.38 -17.80 10.45
C ALA A 574 15.20 -16.52 10.20
N ASP A 575 16.25 -16.64 9.39
CA ASP A 575 16.96 -15.49 8.85
C ASP A 575 16.11 -14.82 7.78
N ILE A 576 15.91 -13.51 7.92
CA ILE A 576 15.09 -12.72 7.01
C ILE A 576 15.96 -12.31 5.83
N THR A 577 15.65 -12.93 4.70
CA THR A 577 16.28 -12.67 3.41
C THR A 577 15.43 -11.71 2.57
N ASP A 578 15.88 -11.43 1.36
CA ASP A 578 15.16 -10.66 0.35
C ASP A 578 13.93 -11.39 -0.25
N LEU A 579 13.64 -12.62 0.18
CA LEU A 579 12.41 -13.34 -0.17
C LEU A 579 11.23 -13.00 0.74
N PHE A 580 11.48 -12.33 1.87
CA PHE A 580 10.45 -11.92 2.80
C PHE A 580 9.91 -10.53 2.44
N HIS A 581 8.58 -10.39 2.52
CA HIS A 581 7.91 -9.12 2.26
C HIS A 581 7.57 -8.43 3.57
N SER A 582 8.00 -7.19 3.74
CA SER A 582 7.62 -6.40 4.91
C SER A 582 6.16 -6.00 4.83
N LEU A 583 5.42 -6.28 5.90
CA LEU A 583 4.05 -5.80 6.06
C LEU A 583 4.06 -4.43 6.75
N PRO A 584 3.00 -3.63 6.59
CA PRO A 584 2.81 -2.43 7.39
C PRO A 584 2.90 -2.78 8.87
N PRO A 585 3.68 -2.02 9.66
CA PRO A 585 3.90 -2.35 11.05
C PRO A 585 2.62 -2.22 11.89
N LEU A 586 2.43 -3.11 12.86
CA LEU A 586 1.39 -2.95 13.87
C LEU A 586 1.95 -2.13 15.02
N ALA A 587 1.22 -1.12 15.47
CA ALA A 587 1.59 -0.32 16.65
C ALA A 587 0.49 -0.44 17.69
N VAL A 588 0.80 -1.03 18.85
CA VAL A 588 -0.18 -1.34 19.91
C VAL A 588 0.43 -1.06 21.28
N ALA A 589 -0.36 -0.63 22.25
CA ALA A 589 0.05 -0.56 23.67
C ALA A 589 -0.94 -1.33 24.53
N PHE A 590 -0.43 -2.17 25.43
CA PHE A 590 -1.19 -3.10 26.25
C PHE A 590 -1.41 -2.56 27.66
N GLU A 591 -2.42 -3.05 28.38
CA GLU A 591 -2.68 -2.67 29.78
C GLU A 591 -1.89 -3.57 30.77
N GLY A 592 -1.26 -3.05 31.85
CA GLY A 592 -0.58 -3.79 32.91
C GLY A 592 -0.51 -3.08 34.28
N ASP A 593 -0.40 -3.89 35.35
CA ASP A 593 -0.63 -3.58 36.77
C ASP A 593 0.19 -2.41 37.38
N ASP A 594 -0.54 -1.46 37.98
CA ASP A 594 -0.10 -0.26 38.71
C ASP A 594 1.00 -0.49 39.79
N SER A 595 1.14 -1.72 40.32
CA SER A 595 2.07 -2.04 41.41
C SER A 595 3.46 -2.55 40.96
N LYS A 596 3.61 -2.95 39.69
CA LYS A 596 4.87 -3.46 39.09
C LYS A 596 5.17 -2.77 37.76
N PRO A 597 5.79 -1.60 37.80
CA PRO A 597 6.05 -0.83 36.59
C PRO A 597 7.29 -1.46 35.87
N ASN A 598 7.34 -1.44 34.52
CA ASN A 598 8.14 -2.24 33.57
C ASN A 598 7.94 -3.76 33.74
N ALA A 599 6.76 -4.22 34.18
CA ALA A 599 6.43 -5.63 34.13
C ALA A 599 6.45 -6.10 32.68
N GLU A 600 7.53 -6.79 32.35
CA GLU A 600 7.55 -7.71 31.25
C GLU A 600 6.70 -8.90 31.70
N VAL A 601 5.45 -8.92 31.25
CA VAL A 601 4.67 -10.14 31.36
C VAL A 601 5.23 -11.09 30.32
N ILE A 602 5.64 -12.25 30.79
CA ILE A 602 6.01 -13.33 29.90
C ILE A 602 4.73 -13.78 29.22
N VAL A 603 4.65 -13.51 27.92
CA VAL A 603 3.51 -13.91 27.11
C VAL A 603 3.91 -14.98 26.10
N GLU A 604 2.92 -15.76 25.72
CA GLU A 604 2.90 -16.51 24.48
C GLU A 604 2.10 -15.69 23.46
N LEU A 605 2.44 -15.82 22.18
CA LEU A 605 1.62 -15.24 21.11
C LEU A 605 0.58 -16.27 20.68
N ALA A 606 -0.67 -15.83 20.59
CA ALA A 606 -1.75 -16.52 19.90
C ALA A 606 -1.98 -15.84 18.57
N VAL A 607 -2.05 -16.59 17.49
CA VAL A 607 -2.32 -16.04 16.16
C VAL A 607 -3.42 -16.84 15.50
N THR A 608 -4.37 -16.14 14.91
CA THR A 608 -5.51 -16.72 14.18
C THR A 608 -5.65 -15.99 12.86
N GLN A 609 -5.78 -16.73 11.77
CA GLN A 609 -6.30 -16.17 10.52
C GLN A 609 -7.83 -16.18 10.60
N THR A 610 -8.47 -15.03 10.44
CA THR A 610 -9.94 -14.92 10.50
C THR A 610 -10.61 -15.55 9.27
N GLU A 611 -11.92 -15.81 9.34
CA GLU A 611 -12.72 -16.27 8.19
C GLU A 611 -12.74 -15.26 7.00
N VAL A 612 -12.33 -14.01 7.24
CA VAL A 612 -12.20 -12.99 6.19
C VAL A 612 -10.76 -12.85 5.67
N GLY A 613 -9.86 -13.75 6.09
CA GLY A 613 -8.47 -13.82 5.63
C GLY A 613 -7.54 -12.77 6.24
N THR A 614 -7.93 -12.11 7.32
CA THR A 614 -7.08 -11.15 8.05
C THR A 614 -6.36 -11.82 9.21
N LEU A 615 -5.17 -11.34 9.56
CA LEU A 615 -4.41 -11.85 10.70
C LEU A 615 -4.89 -11.18 12.00
N LYS A 616 -5.28 -12.00 12.98
CA LYS A 616 -5.51 -11.58 14.36
C LYS A 616 -4.35 -12.11 15.21
N ILE A 617 -3.63 -11.22 15.88
CA ILE A 617 -2.55 -11.58 16.81
C ILE A 617 -3.01 -11.19 18.21
N GLN A 618 -2.79 -12.05 19.19
CA GLN A 618 -3.04 -11.82 20.60
C GLN A 618 -1.78 -12.18 21.42
N CYS A 619 -1.55 -11.47 22.51
CA CYS A 619 -0.60 -11.89 23.54
C CYS A 619 -1.38 -12.58 24.68
N ILE A 620 -0.91 -13.73 25.17
CA ILE A 620 -1.51 -14.49 26.28
C ILE A 620 -0.51 -14.54 27.43
N ALA A 621 -0.88 -14.12 28.64
CA ALA A 621 0.01 -14.23 29.80
C ALA A 621 0.29 -15.71 30.14
N VAL A 622 1.56 -16.07 30.37
CA VAL A 622 1.95 -17.43 30.77
C VAL A 622 1.45 -17.78 32.19
N GLU A 623 1.37 -16.77 33.07
CA GLU A 623 0.93 -16.94 34.46
C GLU A 623 -0.60 -17.01 34.61
N ASP A 624 -1.35 -16.39 33.68
CA ASP A 624 -2.83 -16.40 33.64
C ASP A 624 -3.33 -16.44 32.19
N GLY A 625 -3.70 -17.63 31.71
CA GLY A 625 -4.20 -17.83 30.35
C GLY A 625 -5.55 -17.17 30.03
N SER A 626 -6.25 -16.60 31.02
CA SER A 626 -7.45 -15.80 30.80
C SER A 626 -7.13 -14.34 30.43
N GLN A 627 -5.92 -13.88 30.73
CA GLN A 627 -5.45 -12.54 30.38
C GLN A 627 -4.89 -12.54 28.95
N ARG A 628 -5.60 -11.87 28.04
CA ARG A 628 -5.27 -11.78 26.61
C ARG A 628 -5.31 -10.35 26.12
N TRP A 629 -4.38 -9.98 25.26
CA TRP A 629 -4.32 -8.65 24.64
C TRP A 629 -4.31 -8.73 23.12
N ASP A 630 -5.23 -8.02 22.45
CA ASP A 630 -5.31 -7.97 20.99
C ASP A 630 -4.27 -7.02 20.37
N VAL A 631 -3.61 -7.47 19.30
CA VAL A 631 -2.66 -6.70 18.49
C VAL A 631 -3.35 -6.33 17.17
N GLU A 632 -4.20 -5.29 17.16
CA GLU A 632 -5.03 -4.95 15.99
C GLU A 632 -4.43 -3.90 15.03
N PHE A 633 -4.74 -4.05 13.73
CA PHE A 633 -4.66 -2.99 12.72
C PHE A 633 -5.73 -1.93 13.01
N GLN A 634 -5.43 -0.95 13.86
CA GLN A 634 -6.39 0.13 14.13
C GLN A 634 -6.51 1.08 12.94
N ILE A 635 -7.45 0.80 12.04
CA ILE A 635 -8.04 1.83 11.19
C ILE A 635 -8.93 2.69 12.10
N ARG A 636 -8.61 3.99 12.12
CA ARG A 636 -9.14 5.00 13.04
C ARG A 636 -10.65 4.91 13.30
N LYS A 637 -10.97 5.23 14.56
CA LYS A 637 -12.28 5.53 15.17
C LYS A 637 -13.08 4.34 15.70
N LYS A 638 -12.73 3.92 16.93
CA LYS A 638 -13.70 3.91 18.03
C LYS A 638 -13.04 3.78 19.41
N ILE A 639 -13.74 4.40 20.38
CA ILE A 639 -13.61 4.30 21.84
C ILE A 639 -12.62 5.28 22.49
N ALA A 640 -13.16 6.45 22.83
CA ALA A 640 -12.81 7.14 24.06
C ALA A 640 -13.29 6.25 25.23
N GLY A 641 -12.37 5.70 26.03
CA GLY A 641 -12.77 4.90 27.19
C GLY A 641 -11.73 4.07 27.93
N LEU A 642 -10.48 3.93 27.45
CA LEU A 642 -9.48 3.08 28.12
C LEU A 642 -8.19 3.88 28.36
N LEU A 643 -7.91 4.17 29.63
CA LEU A 643 -6.60 4.62 30.10
C LEU A 643 -5.69 3.39 30.06
N ILE A 644 -4.69 3.41 29.16
CA ILE A 644 -3.80 2.27 28.92
C ILE A 644 -2.76 2.18 30.03
N ASP A 645 -2.85 1.07 30.74
CA ASP A 645 -2.13 0.65 31.92
C ASP A 645 -0.69 0.26 31.50
N ALA A 646 0.24 1.17 31.74
CA ALA A 646 1.61 1.10 31.26
C ALA A 646 2.58 0.93 32.38
N THR A 647 3.39 -0.11 32.30
CA THR A 647 4.34 -0.40 33.36
C THR A 647 5.57 0.50 33.14
N LEU A 648 5.79 1.40 34.08
CA LEU A 648 6.81 2.46 34.07
C LEU A 648 8.09 2.05 34.85
N PRO A 649 9.17 2.80 35.01
CA PRO A 649 10.26 2.38 35.90
C PRO A 649 9.77 2.12 37.36
N GLY A 650 10.39 1.20 38.12
CA GLY A 650 10.07 0.94 39.55
C GLY A 650 10.05 2.18 40.44
N ASN A 651 10.85 3.17 40.04
CA ASN A 651 10.93 4.49 40.63
C ASN A 651 10.06 5.52 39.89
N PHE A 652 9.07 5.12 39.10
CA PHE A 652 8.20 6.05 38.38
C PHE A 652 7.43 6.94 39.33
N ASN A 653 7.00 6.43 40.49
CA ASN A 653 6.42 7.30 41.51
C ASN A 653 7.42 8.36 41.99
N GLN A 654 8.72 8.05 42.10
CA GLN A 654 9.75 9.05 42.42
C GLN A 654 10.00 10.01 41.25
N ILE A 655 9.91 9.53 40.01
CA ILE A 655 9.99 10.35 38.78
C ILE A 655 8.80 11.31 38.71
N ALA A 656 7.59 10.81 38.93
CA ALA A 656 6.34 11.55 38.96
C ALA A 656 6.34 12.54 40.13
N GLU A 657 6.75 12.13 41.34
CA GLU A 657 6.96 13.01 42.49
C GLU A 657 8.01 14.07 42.18
N ARG A 658 9.08 13.75 41.46
CA ARG A 658 10.10 14.74 41.06
C ARG A 658 9.52 15.75 40.05
N ILE A 659 8.72 15.30 39.09
CA ILE A 659 8.01 16.17 38.14
C ILE A 659 6.98 17.02 38.89
N GLN A 660 6.17 16.45 39.78
CA GLN A 660 5.18 17.13 40.61
C GLN A 660 5.83 18.05 41.65
N ALA A 661 7.02 17.74 42.14
CA ALA A 661 7.77 18.65 43.01
C ALA A 661 8.08 19.94 42.27
N VAL A 662 8.28 19.92 40.95
CA VAL A 662 8.48 21.13 40.13
C VAL A 662 7.14 21.71 39.63
N PHE A 663 6.25 20.87 39.12
CA PHE A 663 5.01 21.27 38.42
C PHE A 663 3.72 20.96 39.19
N GLY A 664 3.76 20.84 40.51
CA GLY A 664 2.60 20.49 41.35
C GLY A 664 2.00 21.68 42.09
N ALA A 665 0.79 21.53 42.60
CA ALA A 665 0.03 22.59 43.28
C ALA A 665 0.77 23.20 44.48
N LYS A 666 1.52 22.37 45.22
CA LYS A 666 2.21 22.73 46.47
C LYS A 666 3.60 23.35 46.26
N SER A 667 4.12 23.41 45.04
CA SER A 667 5.52 23.80 44.75
C SER A 667 5.79 25.31 44.63
N ARG A 668 5.13 26.14 45.44
CA ARG A 668 5.19 27.61 45.30
C ARG A 668 6.58 28.22 45.62
N HIS A 669 7.44 27.51 46.35
CA HIS A 669 8.76 28.00 46.81
C HIS A 669 9.90 27.00 46.53
N ILE A 670 9.93 26.39 45.34
CA ILE A 670 11.00 25.45 44.96
C ILE A 670 12.30 26.18 44.59
N ASP A 671 13.45 25.60 44.94
CA ASP A 671 14.78 26.10 44.55
C ASP A 671 14.89 26.19 43.01
N PRO A 672 15.21 27.36 42.43
CA PRO A 672 15.45 27.52 41.00
C PRO A 672 16.47 26.54 40.41
N LYS A 673 17.45 26.07 41.19
CA LYS A 673 18.40 25.04 40.74
C LYS A 673 17.72 23.69 40.52
N ALA A 674 16.77 23.31 41.37
CA ALA A 674 16.02 22.06 41.22
C ALA A 674 15.18 22.05 39.92
N VAL A 675 14.62 23.20 39.53
CA VAL A 675 13.89 23.34 38.25
C VAL A 675 14.83 23.14 37.06
N LYS A 676 15.99 23.80 37.06
CA LYS A 676 16.97 23.72 35.97
C LYS A 676 17.58 22.32 35.82
N ASN A 677 17.80 21.63 36.94
CA ASN A 677 18.42 20.32 36.97
C ASN A 677 17.44 19.17 36.72
N LEU A 678 16.13 19.42 36.67
CA LEU A 678 15.11 18.39 36.53
C LEU A 678 15.40 17.38 35.42
N ARG A 679 15.88 17.81 34.25
CA ARG A 679 16.21 16.87 33.14
C ARG A 679 17.35 15.90 33.52
N ALA A 680 18.40 16.41 34.15
CA ALA A 680 19.55 15.62 34.58
C ALA A 680 19.18 14.75 35.80
N ASP A 681 18.35 15.26 36.70
CA ASP A 681 17.83 14.51 37.84
C ASP A 681 16.95 13.34 37.38
N LEU A 682 16.10 13.56 36.37
CA LEU A 682 15.29 12.50 35.76
C LEU A 682 16.18 11.45 35.08
N GLU A 683 17.20 11.85 34.34
CA GLU A 683 18.17 10.92 33.71
C GLU A 683 18.93 10.10 34.76
N LYS A 684 19.34 10.73 35.87
CA LYS A 684 19.98 10.04 37.00
C LYS A 684 19.02 9.10 37.73
N LEU A 685 17.76 9.50 37.91
CA LEU A 685 16.73 8.65 38.53
C LEU A 685 16.42 7.45 37.62
N ILE A 686 16.23 7.67 36.32
CA ILE A 686 15.88 6.62 35.35
C ILE A 686 17.04 5.63 35.13
N GLY A 687 18.29 6.08 35.26
CA GLY A 687 19.46 5.20 35.27
C GLY A 687 20.01 4.80 33.88
N VAL A 688 19.39 5.29 32.80
CA VAL A 688 19.86 5.13 31.41
C VAL A 688 19.84 6.48 30.67
N ALA A 689 20.60 6.58 29.58
CA ALA A 689 20.67 7.82 28.81
C ALA A 689 19.30 8.19 28.22
N ARG A 690 19.04 9.49 28.03
CA ARG A 690 17.79 9.99 27.45
C ARG A 690 17.41 9.38 26.10
N THR A 691 18.40 8.99 25.29
CA THR A 691 18.20 8.32 24.00
C THR A 691 17.64 6.90 24.14
N GLU A 692 17.74 6.32 25.33
CA GLU A 692 17.30 4.95 25.65
C GLU A 692 15.96 4.94 26.43
N TRP A 693 15.36 6.11 26.69
CA TRP A 693 14.06 6.20 27.38
C TRP A 693 12.95 5.58 26.52
N THR A 694 12.20 4.63 27.10
CA THR A 694 11.13 3.92 26.42
C THR A 694 9.92 4.82 26.15
N THR A 695 9.18 4.55 25.08
CA THR A 695 8.05 5.39 24.66
C THR A 695 6.93 5.58 25.72
N PRO A 696 6.71 4.73 26.74
CA PRO A 696 5.71 5.00 27.79
C PRO A 696 6.24 5.69 28.97
N LEU A 697 7.49 5.44 29.33
CA LEU A 697 8.14 6.30 30.29
C LEU A 697 7.98 7.72 29.78
N LEU A 698 8.24 7.94 28.49
CA LEU A 698 7.92 9.18 27.80
C LEU A 698 6.41 9.54 27.91
N ARG A 699 5.45 8.69 27.50
CA ARG A 699 4.01 9.07 27.52
C ARG A 699 3.40 9.25 28.91
N ALA A 700 3.83 8.53 29.93
CA ALA A 700 3.36 8.70 31.29
C ALA A 700 4.05 9.87 31.98
N MET A 701 5.34 10.12 31.73
CA MET A 701 5.96 11.39 32.11
C MET A 701 5.21 12.55 31.47
N PHE A 702 4.77 12.41 30.21
CA PHE A 702 3.90 13.38 29.56
C PHE A 702 2.55 13.53 30.27
N THR A 703 1.89 12.45 30.69
CA THR A 703 0.65 12.52 31.48
C THR A 703 0.85 13.32 32.77
N VAL A 704 1.90 13.03 33.55
CA VAL A 704 2.22 13.77 34.78
C VAL A 704 2.55 15.25 34.49
N LEU A 705 3.27 15.52 33.40
CA LEU A 705 3.53 16.88 32.93
C LEU A 705 2.24 17.61 32.52
N LEU A 706 1.30 16.90 31.90
CA LEU A 706 0.02 17.44 31.41
C LEU A 706 -0.90 17.80 32.58
N GLU A 707 -0.97 16.98 33.64
CA GLU A 707 -1.69 17.31 34.88
C GLU A 707 -1.14 18.58 35.54
N GLY A 708 0.19 18.75 35.49
CA GLY A 708 0.91 19.92 35.98
C GLY A 708 0.93 21.12 35.02
N ALA A 709 0.30 21.04 33.84
CA ALA A 709 0.51 22.00 32.75
C ALA A 709 0.23 23.45 33.12
N LYS A 710 -0.71 23.71 34.05
CA LYS A 710 -1.02 25.07 34.54
C LYS A 710 0.11 25.70 35.38
N TYR A 711 0.99 24.89 35.95
CA TYR A 711 2.09 25.34 36.82
C TYR A 711 3.40 25.59 36.07
N GLN A 712 3.48 25.25 34.78
CA GLN A 712 4.64 25.58 33.94
C GLN A 712 4.92 27.09 33.90
N ARG A 713 3.89 27.91 34.10
CA ARG A 713 3.91 29.37 33.98
C ARG A 713 4.46 30.12 35.21
N ARG A 714 5.06 29.43 36.18
CA ARG A 714 5.55 30.03 37.45
C ARG A 714 6.80 30.89 37.31
N SER A 715 7.76 30.45 36.49
CA SER A 715 8.96 31.20 36.14
C SER A 715 9.45 30.81 34.76
N GLU A 716 10.37 31.59 34.21
CA GLU A 716 10.99 31.35 32.91
C GLU A 716 11.62 29.96 32.83
N ASN A 717 12.26 29.52 33.92
CA ASN A 717 12.87 28.19 33.99
C ASN A 717 11.84 27.06 34.01
N HIS A 718 10.68 27.25 34.66
CA HIS A 718 9.61 26.25 34.68
C HIS A 718 9.06 26.02 33.26
N GLU A 719 8.70 27.11 32.58
CA GLU A 719 8.12 27.03 31.24
C GLU A 719 9.11 26.42 30.24
N ARG A 720 10.39 26.85 30.28
CA ARG A 720 11.45 26.29 29.44
C ARG A 720 11.63 24.78 29.63
N VAL A 721 11.69 24.33 30.88
CA VAL A 721 11.94 22.91 31.19
C VAL A 721 10.73 22.07 30.81
N TRP A 722 9.51 22.57 31.09
CA TRP A 722 8.26 21.90 30.73
C TRP A 722 8.13 21.70 29.24
N LEU A 723 8.31 22.75 28.42
CA LEU A 723 8.18 22.67 26.96
C LEU A 723 9.12 21.63 26.35
N SER A 724 10.37 21.62 26.81
CA SER A 724 11.34 20.65 26.30
C SER A 724 11.02 19.22 26.69
N LEU A 725 10.64 19.00 27.95
CA LEU A 725 10.28 17.66 28.45
C LEU A 725 9.00 17.18 27.78
N ALA A 726 7.96 18.02 27.68
CA ALA A 726 6.70 17.66 27.02
C ALA A 726 6.92 17.29 25.54
N GLY A 727 7.68 18.12 24.80
CA GLY A 727 8.02 17.82 23.41
C GLY A 727 8.90 16.57 23.24
N PHE A 728 9.84 16.34 24.16
CA PHE A 728 10.64 15.10 24.18
C PHE A 728 9.74 13.89 24.47
N CYS A 729 8.87 14.00 25.46
CA CYS A 729 8.02 12.92 25.93
C CYS A 729 6.91 12.54 24.94
N LEU A 730 6.51 13.42 24.01
CA LEU A 730 5.43 13.16 23.07
C LEU A 730 5.90 12.87 21.63
N ARG A 731 7.19 12.96 21.31
CA ARG A 731 7.70 12.71 19.95
C ARG A 731 7.41 11.27 19.44
N PRO A 732 7.16 11.06 18.13
CA PRO A 732 7.02 12.05 17.06
C PRO A 732 5.61 12.68 16.98
N GLY A 733 4.78 12.51 18.02
CA GLY A 733 3.37 12.93 18.06
C GLY A 733 2.39 11.88 17.56
N PHE A 734 2.87 10.73 17.10
CA PHE A 734 2.06 9.62 16.59
C PHE A 734 2.79 8.29 16.84
N GLY A 735 2.05 7.19 16.75
CA GLY A 735 2.63 5.84 16.89
C GLY A 735 2.53 5.22 18.28
N TYR A 736 1.98 5.92 19.29
CA TYR A 736 1.54 5.36 20.59
C TYR A 736 0.01 5.54 20.74
N PRO A 737 -0.75 4.59 21.31
CA PRO A 737 -2.19 4.74 21.58
C PRO A 737 -2.60 5.98 22.39
N LEU A 738 -3.63 6.69 21.93
CA LEU A 738 -4.01 8.02 22.44
C LEU A 738 -2.98 9.12 22.16
N ASP A 739 -1.96 8.92 21.33
CA ASP A 739 -1.11 10.04 20.88
C ASP A 739 -1.93 11.10 20.16
N ASP A 740 -2.88 10.70 19.31
CA ASP A 740 -3.82 11.65 18.69
C ASP A 740 -4.55 12.49 19.76
N TRP A 741 -4.98 11.87 20.87
CA TRP A 741 -5.62 12.57 21.99
C TRP A 741 -4.65 13.42 22.82
N ARG A 742 -3.41 12.96 23.07
CA ARG A 742 -2.36 13.70 23.81
C ARG A 742 -1.92 14.92 23.02
N VAL A 743 -1.74 14.76 21.71
CA VAL A 743 -1.49 15.84 20.78
C VAL A 743 -2.67 16.79 20.77
N GLU A 744 -3.91 16.30 20.73
CA GLU A 744 -5.11 17.14 20.85
C GLU A 744 -5.14 17.93 22.18
N GLN A 745 -4.80 17.30 23.32
CA GLN A 745 -4.75 18.00 24.62
C GLN A 745 -3.67 19.08 24.64
N LEU A 746 -2.49 18.78 24.10
CA LEU A 746 -1.42 19.77 24.01
C LEU A 746 -1.80 20.90 23.05
N TRP A 747 -2.46 20.58 21.94
CA TRP A 747 -2.93 21.52 20.93
C TRP A 747 -3.93 22.54 21.49
N LYS A 748 -4.78 22.17 22.45
CA LYS A 748 -5.67 23.11 23.16
C LYS A 748 -4.92 24.26 23.84
N ASN A 749 -3.65 24.07 24.21
CA ASN A 749 -2.82 25.11 24.83
C ASN A 749 -2.11 26.01 23.82
N TYR A 750 -2.06 25.62 22.54
CA TYR A 750 -1.36 26.36 21.49
C TYR A 750 -1.81 27.84 21.37
N PRO A 751 -3.12 28.18 21.38
CA PRO A 751 -3.59 29.57 21.28
C PRO A 751 -3.14 30.47 22.44
N GLN A 752 -2.81 29.90 23.60
CA GLN A 752 -2.40 30.66 24.78
C GLN A 752 -0.94 31.14 24.72
N GLY A 753 -0.13 30.59 23.80
CA GLY A 753 1.30 30.89 23.65
C GLY A 753 2.14 30.66 24.92
N ILE A 754 3.35 31.21 24.93
CA ILE A 754 4.22 31.24 26.12
C ILE A 754 3.96 32.49 26.97
N GLN A 755 4.19 32.41 28.27
CA GLN A 755 4.08 33.53 29.21
C GLN A 755 5.34 34.39 29.24
N PHE A 756 6.53 33.77 29.25
CA PHE A 756 7.79 34.50 29.38
C PHE A 756 8.31 34.94 28.00
N VAL A 757 7.54 35.80 27.34
CA VAL A 757 7.77 36.21 25.94
C VAL A 757 9.07 36.97 25.68
N ASN A 758 9.72 37.48 26.73
CA ASN A 758 11.01 38.17 26.64
C ASN A 758 12.21 37.22 26.71
N GLU A 759 11.98 35.93 27.00
CA GLU A 759 13.04 34.94 27.18
C GLU A 759 13.24 34.12 25.89
N THR A 760 14.35 34.36 25.19
CA THR A 760 14.64 33.72 23.90
C THR A 760 14.65 32.19 23.99
N GLN A 761 15.19 31.64 25.08
CA GLN A 761 15.29 30.19 25.25
C GLN A 761 13.92 29.52 25.42
N ASN A 762 12.92 30.23 25.98
CA ASN A 762 11.56 29.71 26.10
C ASN A 762 10.90 29.57 24.72
N TRP A 763 11.14 30.54 23.83
CA TRP A 763 10.70 30.45 22.44
C TRP A 763 11.37 29.29 21.69
N THR A 764 12.68 29.09 21.85
CA THR A 764 13.39 27.96 21.25
C THR A 764 12.78 26.60 21.65
N GLU A 765 12.48 26.41 22.95
CA GLU A 765 11.85 25.17 23.41
C GLU A 765 10.39 25.04 22.97
N TRP A 766 9.66 26.15 22.86
CA TRP A 766 8.31 26.18 22.30
C TRP A 766 8.27 25.66 20.86
N TRP A 767 9.13 26.19 19.99
CA TRP A 767 9.20 25.72 18.60
C TRP A 767 9.73 24.28 18.49
N THR A 768 10.69 23.92 19.35
CA THR A 768 11.22 22.55 19.41
C THR A 768 10.14 21.53 19.78
N LEU A 769 9.26 21.85 20.73
CA LEU A 769 8.13 20.99 21.10
C LEU A 769 7.23 20.73 19.90
N TRP A 770 6.76 21.78 19.22
CA TRP A 770 5.85 21.62 18.09
C TRP A 770 6.51 20.90 16.91
N ARG A 771 7.81 21.12 16.71
CA ARG A 771 8.59 20.43 15.67
C ARG A 771 8.66 18.93 15.94
N ARG A 772 8.90 18.54 17.19
CA ARG A 772 9.02 17.13 17.60
C ARG A 772 7.72 16.34 17.44
N ILE A 773 6.57 17.00 17.53
CA ILE A 773 5.26 16.33 17.46
C ILE A 773 4.52 16.60 16.14
N ALA A 774 5.17 17.26 15.18
CA ALA A 774 4.53 17.75 13.97
C ALA A 774 3.81 16.64 13.17
N GLY A 775 4.35 15.41 13.18
CA GLY A 775 3.71 14.29 12.49
C GLY A 775 2.41 13.80 13.12
N GLY A 776 2.18 14.11 14.39
CA GLY A 776 0.90 13.91 15.07
C GLY A 776 -0.15 14.95 14.76
N LEU A 777 0.25 16.15 14.35
CA LEU A 777 -0.67 17.24 14.06
C LEU A 777 -1.43 16.99 12.76
N ASP A 778 -2.75 17.20 12.78
CA ASP A 778 -3.56 17.19 11.58
C ASP A 778 -3.24 18.38 10.65
N VAL A 779 -3.84 18.37 9.46
CA VAL A 779 -3.65 19.42 8.45
C VAL A 779 -4.00 20.80 9.03
N THR A 780 -5.16 20.92 9.69
CA THR A 780 -5.65 22.18 10.25
C THR A 780 -4.70 22.76 11.30
N ALA A 781 -4.14 21.92 12.15
CA ALA A 781 -3.18 22.33 13.17
C ALA A 781 -1.86 22.81 12.54
N GLN A 782 -1.30 22.07 11.58
CA GLN A 782 -0.08 22.49 10.88
C GLN A 782 -0.30 23.80 10.11
N GLU A 783 -1.45 23.99 9.46
CA GLU A 783 -1.80 25.24 8.80
C GLU A 783 -1.87 26.41 9.77
N ARG A 784 -2.46 26.21 10.96
CA ARG A 784 -2.53 27.24 11.97
C ARG A 784 -1.15 27.65 12.47
N ILE A 785 -0.26 26.69 12.73
CA ILE A 785 1.15 26.98 13.08
C ILE A 785 1.80 27.82 12.00
N PHE A 786 1.65 27.43 10.73
CA PHE A 786 2.22 28.17 9.62
C PHE A 786 1.72 29.62 9.56
N THR A 787 0.41 29.85 9.74
CA THR A 787 -0.17 31.21 9.79
C THR A 787 0.45 32.08 10.88
N ASP A 788 0.70 31.53 12.07
CA ASP A 788 1.23 32.30 13.19
C ASP A 788 2.71 32.69 13.01
N ILE A 789 3.50 31.84 12.33
CA ILE A 789 4.92 32.10 12.08
C ILE A 789 5.17 32.84 10.75
N ALA A 790 4.19 32.87 9.85
CA ALA A 790 4.33 33.40 8.49
C ALA A 790 4.95 34.80 8.42
N LYS A 791 4.56 35.71 9.33
CA LYS A 791 5.09 37.09 9.36
C LYS A 791 6.60 37.18 9.67
N PHE A 792 7.17 36.19 10.35
CA PHE A 792 8.60 36.15 10.69
C PHE A 792 9.44 35.58 9.53
N LEU A 793 8.83 34.67 8.77
CA LEU A 793 9.45 34.00 7.62
C LEU A 793 9.33 34.84 6.35
N ASN A 794 8.22 35.56 6.18
CA ASN A 794 7.98 36.44 5.04
C ASN A 794 9.05 37.57 4.96
N PRO A 795 9.82 37.66 3.86
CA PRO A 795 10.90 38.65 3.69
C PRO A 795 10.45 40.12 3.75
N ALA A 796 9.21 40.43 3.39
CA ALA A 796 8.66 41.78 3.42
C ALA A 796 8.24 42.18 4.84
N ALA A 797 7.47 41.32 5.51
CA ALA A 797 7.01 41.55 6.88
C ALA A 797 8.18 41.55 7.89
N ALA A 798 9.19 40.70 7.67
CA ALA A 798 10.37 40.60 8.52
C ALA A 798 11.23 41.87 8.57
N ARG A 799 11.01 42.86 7.69
CA ARG A 799 11.71 44.16 7.70
C ARG A 799 11.08 45.18 8.63
N GLN A 800 9.86 44.93 9.10
CA GLN A 800 9.17 45.87 9.99
C GLN A 800 9.90 45.94 11.34
N PRO A 801 10.18 47.13 11.90
CA PRO A 801 10.98 47.28 13.13
C PRO A 801 10.49 46.44 14.30
N GLY A 802 9.16 46.36 14.48
CA GLY A 802 8.55 45.53 15.52
C GLY A 802 8.76 44.02 15.32
N VAL A 803 8.76 43.56 14.06
CA VAL A 803 9.00 42.15 13.70
C VAL A 803 10.47 41.79 13.82
N ILE A 804 11.40 42.67 13.45
CA ILE A 804 12.86 42.46 13.62
C ILE A 804 13.20 42.21 15.09
N LYS A 805 12.65 43.04 15.99
CA LYS A 805 12.85 42.87 17.45
C LYS A 805 12.31 41.53 17.92
N GLN A 806 11.17 41.09 17.39
CA GLN A 806 10.59 39.79 17.72
C GLN A 806 11.43 38.63 17.16
N ILE A 807 11.91 38.70 15.92
CA ILE A 807 12.77 37.66 15.31
C ILE A 807 14.00 37.39 16.17
N LYS A 808 14.67 38.45 16.67
CA LYS A 808 15.85 38.32 17.54
C LYS A 808 15.53 37.64 18.88
N ASN A 809 14.35 37.89 19.44
CA ASN A 809 13.99 37.44 20.77
C ASN A 809 13.14 36.16 20.78
N ARG A 810 12.72 35.64 19.61
CA ARG A 810 11.75 34.53 19.51
C ARG A 810 12.30 33.26 18.87
N GLY A 811 13.62 33.04 18.87
CA GLY A 811 14.22 31.78 18.41
C GLY A 811 13.96 31.49 16.93
N TYR A 812 14.43 32.38 16.04
CA TYR A 812 14.19 32.31 14.60
C TYR A 812 14.60 30.97 13.95
N ASP A 813 15.77 30.45 14.30
CA ASP A 813 16.29 29.21 13.71
C ASP A 813 15.38 28.01 13.99
N ASP A 814 14.80 27.93 15.19
CA ASP A 814 13.86 26.88 15.56
C ASP A 814 12.51 27.05 14.87
N MET A 815 12.06 28.29 14.62
CA MET A 815 10.88 28.55 13.78
C MET A 815 11.07 28.04 12.36
N VAL A 816 12.24 28.28 11.75
CA VAL A 816 12.57 27.77 10.42
C VAL A 816 12.56 26.24 10.40
N ARG A 817 13.13 25.61 11.44
CA ARG A 817 13.15 24.13 11.57
C ARG A 817 11.77 23.53 11.81
N LEU A 818 10.90 24.21 12.57
CA LEU A 818 9.50 23.83 12.72
C LEU A 818 8.78 23.92 11.38
N ALA A 819 8.90 25.05 10.67
CA ALA A 819 8.24 25.25 9.38
C ALA A 819 8.62 24.17 8.36
N ALA A 820 9.86 23.69 8.41
CA ALA A 820 10.38 22.65 7.52
C ALA A 820 9.77 21.26 7.70
N VAL A 821 9.22 20.95 8.89
CA VAL A 821 8.65 19.62 9.20
C VAL A 821 7.13 19.59 9.13
N LEU A 822 6.49 20.69 8.71
CA LEU A 822 5.04 20.74 8.50
C LEU A 822 4.66 20.05 7.17
N GLU A 823 4.91 18.74 7.08
CA GLU A 823 4.80 17.97 5.84
C GLU A 823 3.35 17.74 5.38
N ARG A 824 2.34 18.05 6.21
CA ARG A 824 0.91 18.01 5.87
C ARG A 824 0.33 19.36 5.44
N LEU A 825 1.16 20.41 5.33
CA LEU A 825 0.72 21.66 4.72
C LEU A 825 0.27 21.44 3.27
N PRO A 826 -0.79 22.13 2.82
CA PRO A 826 -1.12 22.17 1.41
C PRO A 826 0.06 22.64 0.56
N VAL A 827 0.17 22.07 -0.64
CA VAL A 827 1.24 22.36 -1.60
C VAL A 827 1.45 23.86 -1.80
N ALA A 828 0.38 24.64 -2.01
CA ALA A 828 0.47 26.09 -2.20
C ALA A 828 1.18 26.83 -1.04
N LYS A 829 0.93 26.42 0.20
CA LYS A 829 1.58 27.00 1.40
C LYS A 829 3.04 26.58 1.49
N LYS A 830 3.37 25.32 1.12
CA LYS A 830 4.76 24.85 1.06
C LYS A 830 5.57 25.61 0.01
N ILE A 831 4.97 25.86 -1.17
CA ILE A 831 5.58 26.69 -2.23
C ILE A 831 5.89 28.08 -1.69
N GLN A 832 4.90 28.76 -1.15
CA GLN A 832 5.08 30.10 -0.56
C GLN A 832 6.18 30.12 0.51
N LEU A 833 6.19 29.13 1.40
CA LEU A 833 7.19 29.02 2.46
C LEU A 833 8.61 28.87 1.89
N GLY A 834 8.82 27.95 0.95
CA GLY A 834 10.15 27.74 0.38
C GLY A 834 10.64 28.94 -0.43
N GLU A 835 9.76 29.62 -1.18
CA GLU A 835 10.10 30.87 -1.87
C GLU A 835 10.52 31.97 -0.90
N TRP A 836 9.82 32.11 0.23
CA TRP A 836 10.22 33.04 1.29
C TRP A 836 11.61 32.72 1.83
N LEU A 837 11.90 31.46 2.15
CA LEU A 837 13.19 31.03 2.70
C LEU A 837 14.33 31.21 1.68
N LEU A 838 14.12 30.85 0.41
CA LEU A 838 15.08 31.10 -0.67
C LEU A 838 15.39 32.59 -0.82
N LYS A 839 14.36 33.45 -0.78
CA LYS A 839 14.56 34.90 -0.86
C LYS A 839 15.39 35.46 0.30
N ARG A 840 15.33 34.82 1.47
CA ARG A 840 16.15 35.22 2.62
C ARG A 840 17.59 34.76 2.51
N LEU A 841 17.82 33.56 1.95
CA LEU A 841 19.14 32.99 1.71
C LEU A 841 20.00 33.82 0.74
N GLU A 842 19.40 34.73 -0.05
CA GLU A 842 20.14 35.74 -0.82
C GLU A 842 20.99 36.67 0.07
N LYS A 843 20.67 36.79 1.37
CA LYS A 843 21.44 37.59 2.33
C LYS A 843 22.41 36.72 3.08
N ALA A 844 23.69 37.12 3.11
CA ALA A 844 24.74 36.42 3.85
C ALA A 844 24.51 36.34 5.38
N SER A 845 23.60 37.16 5.93
CA SER A 845 23.23 37.11 7.35
C SER A 845 22.20 36.02 7.69
N GLU A 846 21.59 35.39 6.69
CA GLU A 846 20.63 34.30 6.91
C GLU A 846 21.40 33.01 7.28
N PRO A 847 20.95 32.25 8.30
CA PRO A 847 21.65 31.03 8.72
C PRO A 847 21.72 29.95 7.63
N ASN A 848 22.88 29.30 7.48
CA ASN A 848 23.06 28.18 6.53
C ASN A 848 22.11 27.00 6.78
N GLN A 849 21.54 26.87 7.99
CA GLN A 849 20.55 25.85 8.30
C GLN A 849 19.22 26.05 7.54
N THR A 850 18.93 27.25 7.04
CA THR A 850 17.76 27.52 6.21
C THR A 850 17.80 26.72 4.90
N TRP A 851 18.98 26.35 4.38
CA TRP A 851 19.09 25.42 3.26
C TRP A 851 18.49 24.04 3.56
N TRP A 852 18.74 23.50 4.77
CA TRP A 852 18.14 22.24 5.18
C TRP A 852 16.61 22.33 5.21
N ALA A 853 16.06 23.46 5.66
CA ALA A 853 14.63 23.68 5.66
C ALA A 853 14.04 23.67 4.24
N VAL A 854 14.67 24.39 3.31
CA VAL A 854 14.28 24.38 1.88
C VAL A 854 14.35 22.96 1.31
N GLY A 855 15.42 22.22 1.61
CA GLY A 855 15.59 20.82 1.20
C GLY A 855 14.49 19.90 1.72
N ARG A 856 14.11 20.02 2.99
CA ARG A 856 13.04 19.21 3.60
C ARG A 856 11.66 19.57 3.04
N ILE A 857 11.37 20.85 2.83
CA ILE A 857 10.09 21.31 2.26
C ILE A 857 9.92 20.82 0.82
N GLY A 858 10.99 20.88 0.03
CA GLY A 858 11.00 20.44 -1.37
C GLY A 858 11.31 18.96 -1.57
N ALA A 859 11.44 18.16 -0.51
CA ALA A 859 11.84 16.76 -0.61
C ALA A 859 10.85 15.93 -1.45
N ARG A 860 11.36 15.06 -2.32
CA ARG A 860 10.54 14.18 -3.18
C ARG A 860 9.93 12.99 -2.42
N MET A 861 10.56 12.63 -1.30
CA MET A 861 10.17 11.55 -0.41
C MET A 861 9.97 12.10 1.01
N PRO A 862 8.73 12.45 1.40
CA PRO A 862 8.41 12.94 2.73
C PRO A 862 8.60 11.85 3.81
N PHE A 863 8.77 12.26 5.07
CA PHE A 863 8.99 11.36 6.22
C PHE A 863 7.68 10.84 6.82
N HIS A 864 6.71 11.74 7.00
CA HIS A 864 5.41 11.44 7.61
C HIS A 864 4.24 12.10 6.86
N GLY A 865 4.54 13.05 5.96
CA GLY A 865 3.59 13.55 4.99
C GLY A 865 3.33 12.49 3.92
N SER A 866 2.12 12.48 3.38
CA SER A 866 1.82 11.64 2.22
C SER A 866 2.51 12.17 0.96
N SER A 867 2.85 11.27 0.03
CA SER A 867 3.49 11.58 -1.26
C SER A 867 2.72 12.60 -2.11
N HIS A 868 1.39 12.74 -1.92
CA HIS A 868 0.57 13.73 -2.63
C HIS A 868 0.83 15.18 -2.19
N ASN A 869 1.42 15.42 -1.01
CA ASN A 869 1.75 16.77 -0.54
C ASN A 869 3.15 17.23 -0.99
N VAL A 870 3.78 16.51 -1.91
CA VAL A 870 5.06 16.88 -2.51
C VAL A 870 4.85 18.05 -3.48
N ILE A 871 5.72 19.07 -3.41
CA ILE A 871 5.64 20.24 -4.29
C ILE A 871 5.86 19.81 -5.76
N PRO A 872 5.09 20.31 -6.75
CA PRO A 872 5.29 20.01 -8.16
C PRO A 872 6.75 20.16 -8.64
N ALA A 873 7.16 19.28 -9.56
CA ALA A 873 8.51 19.24 -10.12
C ALA A 873 8.93 20.59 -10.72
N ASP A 874 8.07 21.20 -11.54
CA ASP A 874 8.34 22.49 -12.20
C ASP A 874 8.68 23.60 -11.19
N THR A 875 7.96 23.65 -10.06
CA THR A 875 8.21 24.65 -9.02
C THR A 875 9.54 24.42 -8.33
N VAL A 876 9.89 23.17 -8.00
CA VAL A 876 11.18 22.90 -7.37
C VAL A 876 12.36 23.00 -8.35
N CYS A 877 12.17 22.84 -9.66
CA CYS A 877 13.22 23.13 -10.65
C CYS A 877 13.62 24.62 -10.64
N LEU A 878 12.66 25.53 -10.41
CA LEU A 878 12.95 26.95 -10.19
C LEU A 878 13.79 27.17 -8.92
N TRP A 879 13.52 26.40 -7.86
CA TRP A 879 14.29 26.45 -6.61
C TRP A 879 15.70 25.88 -6.79
N LEU A 880 15.83 24.76 -7.50
CA LEU A 880 17.11 24.14 -7.81
C LEU A 880 18.00 25.07 -8.61
N THR A 881 17.45 25.85 -9.54
CA THR A 881 18.20 26.90 -10.27
C THR A 881 18.84 27.90 -9.32
N GLN A 882 18.15 28.31 -8.25
CA GLN A 882 18.71 29.20 -7.23
C GLN A 882 19.75 28.49 -6.34
N ILE A 883 19.49 27.25 -5.93
CA ILE A 883 20.44 26.44 -5.13
C ILE A 883 21.73 26.18 -5.92
N LEU A 884 21.62 26.02 -7.25
CA LEU A 884 22.73 25.88 -8.20
C LEU A 884 23.61 27.14 -8.29
N ALA A 885 23.18 28.30 -7.82
CA ALA A 885 24.05 29.48 -7.76
C ALA A 885 25.01 29.48 -6.55
N ALA A 886 24.71 28.72 -5.48
CA ALA A 886 25.52 28.69 -4.27
C ALA A 886 26.82 27.87 -4.43
N ASP A 887 27.90 28.23 -3.73
CA ASP A 887 29.12 27.42 -3.68
C ASP A 887 28.97 26.28 -2.67
N TRP A 888 28.71 25.06 -3.16
CA TRP A 888 28.44 23.90 -2.31
C TRP A 888 29.68 23.36 -1.57
N LYS A 889 30.90 23.75 -1.98
CA LYS A 889 32.11 23.44 -1.20
C LYS A 889 32.16 24.27 0.08
N LYS A 890 31.74 25.53 -0.01
CA LYS A 890 31.66 26.45 1.14
C LYS A 890 30.38 26.25 1.96
N ILE A 891 29.28 25.85 1.30
CA ILE A 891 27.96 25.68 1.92
C ILE A 891 27.43 24.26 1.60
N PRO A 892 27.94 23.21 2.27
CA PRO A 892 27.49 21.83 2.03
C PRO A 892 25.98 21.63 2.22
N GLN A 893 25.34 22.44 3.08
CA GLN A 893 23.90 22.37 3.34
C GLN A 893 23.07 22.70 2.09
N ALA A 894 23.57 23.56 1.19
CA ALA A 894 22.91 23.85 -0.08
C ALA A 894 22.97 22.64 -1.02
N GLY A 895 24.11 21.95 -1.07
CA GLY A 895 24.26 20.68 -1.80
C GLY A 895 23.33 19.60 -1.25
N PHE A 896 23.24 19.46 0.07
CA PHE A 896 22.31 18.51 0.68
C PHE A 896 20.84 18.84 0.40
N ALA A 897 20.48 20.13 0.42
CA ALA A 897 19.13 20.57 0.06
C ALA A 897 18.79 20.20 -1.39
N ALA A 898 19.71 20.42 -2.33
CA ALA A 898 19.57 19.98 -3.70
C ALA A 898 19.39 18.46 -3.80
N THR A 899 20.16 17.67 -3.06
CA THR A 899 20.01 16.21 -3.02
C THR A 899 18.61 15.79 -2.58
N LEU A 900 18.05 16.38 -1.51
CA LEU A 900 16.70 16.03 -1.04
C LEU A 900 15.61 16.38 -2.06
N ILE A 901 15.77 17.50 -2.76
CA ILE A 901 14.83 18.00 -3.78
C ILE A 901 14.96 17.23 -5.10
N ALA A 902 16.15 16.77 -5.44
CA ALA A 902 16.44 16.05 -6.69
C ALA A 902 16.43 14.52 -6.54
N ARG A 903 16.27 13.99 -5.31
CA ARG A 903 16.26 12.55 -5.02
C ARG A 903 15.28 11.83 -5.96
N MET A 904 15.75 10.79 -6.63
CA MET A 904 14.92 10.00 -7.55
C MET A 904 13.89 9.22 -6.74
N SER A 905 12.60 9.55 -6.94
CA SER A 905 11.48 8.83 -6.32
C SER A 905 10.97 7.68 -7.20
N GLY A 906 11.32 7.72 -8.49
CA GLY A 906 10.79 6.83 -9.52
C GLY A 906 9.52 7.37 -10.17
N ASP A 907 8.83 8.33 -9.54
CA ASP A 907 7.50 8.82 -9.94
C ASP A 907 7.57 10.04 -10.88
N ARG A 908 7.10 9.87 -12.12
CA ARG A 908 7.10 10.91 -13.17
C ARG A 908 6.39 12.21 -12.74
N ALA A 909 5.36 12.14 -11.90
CA ALA A 909 4.64 13.33 -11.46
C ALA A 909 5.42 14.16 -10.41
N ARG A 910 6.40 13.54 -9.74
CA ARG A 910 7.16 14.14 -8.62
C ARG A 910 8.61 14.43 -8.97
N ASP A 911 9.22 13.60 -9.82
CA ASP A 911 10.62 13.70 -10.18
C ASP A 911 10.89 14.91 -11.08
N ILE A 912 12.06 15.53 -10.87
CA ILE A 912 12.54 16.64 -11.68
C ILE A 912 12.93 16.19 -13.09
N ASP A 913 12.99 17.15 -14.01
CA ASP A 913 13.42 16.90 -15.38
C ASP A 913 14.88 16.41 -15.47
N GLU A 914 15.16 15.63 -16.52
CA GLU A 914 16.44 14.97 -16.70
C GLU A 914 17.60 15.98 -16.87
N ALA A 915 17.36 17.11 -17.56
CA ALA A 915 18.37 18.12 -17.77
C ALA A 915 18.81 18.77 -16.45
N MET A 916 17.86 19.08 -15.57
CA MET A 916 18.14 19.57 -14.22
C MET A 916 18.86 18.51 -13.38
N ARG A 917 18.44 17.23 -13.45
CA ARG A 917 19.06 16.13 -12.71
C ARG A 917 20.55 15.99 -13.02
N VAL A 918 20.91 15.98 -14.31
CA VAL A 918 22.31 15.90 -14.76
C VAL A 918 23.14 17.05 -14.19
N GLN A 919 22.63 18.29 -14.23
CA GLN A 919 23.33 19.45 -13.68
C GLN A 919 23.61 19.32 -12.17
N ILE A 920 22.64 18.79 -11.41
CA ILE A 920 22.81 18.56 -9.97
C ILE A 920 23.89 17.51 -9.70
N ILE A 921 23.87 16.38 -10.43
CA ILE A 921 24.87 15.30 -10.30
C ILE A 921 26.28 15.82 -10.59
N GLU A 922 26.46 16.54 -11.69
CA GLU A 922 27.74 17.14 -12.07
C GLU A 922 28.25 18.08 -10.98
N LYS A 923 27.37 18.93 -10.43
CA LYS A 923 27.76 19.87 -9.38
C LYS A 923 28.08 19.18 -8.05
N LEU A 924 27.37 18.10 -7.68
CA LEU A 924 27.69 17.29 -6.51
C LEU A 924 29.09 16.67 -6.64
N LYS A 925 29.41 16.10 -7.82
CA LYS A 925 30.73 15.55 -8.14
C LYS A 925 31.83 16.61 -8.03
N LEU A 926 31.64 17.77 -8.68
CA LEU A 926 32.60 18.89 -8.64
C LEU A 926 32.82 19.44 -7.23
N SER A 927 31.79 19.37 -6.37
CA SER A 927 31.82 19.83 -4.99
C SER A 927 32.42 18.82 -4.01
N LYS A 928 32.77 17.61 -4.48
CA LYS A 928 33.23 16.48 -3.65
C LYS A 928 32.22 16.11 -2.56
N ALA A 929 30.93 16.14 -2.89
CA ALA A 929 29.87 15.68 -2.00
C ALA A 929 29.98 14.16 -1.74
N PRO A 930 29.38 13.64 -0.65
CA PRO A 930 29.32 12.20 -0.39
C PRO A 930 28.75 11.42 -1.58
N ALA A 931 29.33 10.24 -1.88
CA ALA A 931 28.85 9.37 -2.96
C ALA A 931 27.37 9.02 -2.79
N SER A 932 26.94 8.79 -1.55
CA SER A 932 25.54 8.50 -1.26
C SER A 932 24.56 9.59 -1.68
N TRP A 933 24.98 10.87 -1.73
CA TRP A 933 24.13 11.96 -2.21
C TRP A 933 23.96 11.92 -3.73
N ILE A 934 24.98 11.44 -4.45
CA ILE A 934 24.92 11.25 -5.89
C ILE A 934 24.00 10.07 -6.18
N ASP A 935 24.19 8.94 -5.48
CA ASP A 935 23.37 7.74 -5.62
C ASP A 935 21.88 8.06 -5.42
N MET A 936 21.54 8.88 -4.41
CA MET A 936 20.16 9.31 -4.15
C MET A 936 19.52 10.07 -5.32
N VAL A 937 20.30 10.80 -6.12
CA VAL A 937 19.81 11.60 -7.25
C VAL A 937 19.83 10.82 -8.56
N GLU A 938 20.80 9.92 -8.72
CA GLU A 938 21.01 9.13 -9.94
C GLU A 938 20.08 7.91 -10.02
N GLN A 939 19.73 7.32 -8.88
CA GLN A 939 18.90 6.11 -8.81
C GLN A 939 17.98 6.10 -7.59
N GLN A 940 16.93 5.28 -7.66
CA GLN A 940 16.08 5.02 -6.51
C GLN A 940 16.86 4.22 -5.47
N LYS A 941 17.02 4.78 -4.26
CA LYS A 941 17.81 4.19 -3.17
C LYS A 941 17.04 4.26 -1.85
N GLU A 942 17.04 3.18 -1.07
CA GLU A 942 16.60 3.18 0.33
C GLU A 942 17.66 3.77 1.26
N LEU A 943 17.22 4.47 2.30
CA LEU A 943 18.13 5.17 3.22
C LEU A 943 18.71 4.20 4.25
N ASP A 944 19.99 4.35 4.56
CA ASP A 944 20.60 3.67 5.72
C ASP A 944 20.31 4.42 7.04
N GLU A 945 20.53 3.78 8.19
CA GLU A 945 20.21 4.34 9.52
C GLU A 945 20.90 5.71 9.79
N LYS A 946 22.09 5.93 9.22
CA LYS A 946 22.83 7.19 9.35
C LYS A 946 22.19 8.29 8.50
N GLU A 947 21.78 7.96 7.28
CA GLU A 947 21.04 8.83 6.37
C GLU A 947 19.66 9.16 6.94
N GLU A 948 18.96 8.17 7.49
CA GLU A 948 17.70 8.35 8.22
C GLU A 948 17.89 9.33 9.37
N LYS A 949 18.89 9.11 10.23
CA LYS A 949 19.17 10.03 11.35
C LYS A 949 19.56 11.44 10.87
N GLN A 950 20.26 11.57 9.75
CA GLN A 950 20.64 12.86 9.18
C GLN A 950 19.45 13.61 8.55
N ILE A 951 18.50 12.88 7.96
CA ILE A 951 17.30 13.45 7.33
C ILE A 951 16.22 13.72 8.37
N PHE A 952 16.07 12.85 9.37
CA PHE A 952 14.93 12.80 10.30
C PHE A 952 15.26 13.29 11.72
N GLY A 953 16.51 13.25 12.14
CA GLY A 953 16.99 13.78 13.41
C GLY A 953 16.92 12.84 14.62
N GLU A 954 16.08 11.78 14.63
CA GLU A 954 15.93 10.76 15.68
C GLU A 954 15.30 9.44 15.12
N ALA A 955 15.57 8.26 15.73
CA ALA A 955 15.01 6.94 15.35
C ALA A 955 14.15 6.31 16.49
N LEU A 956 13.20 5.40 16.18
CA LEU A 956 12.28 4.76 17.15
C LEU A 956 12.72 3.32 17.54
N PRO A 957 12.48 2.85 18.80
CA PRO A 957 12.86 1.51 19.26
C PRO A 957 11.82 0.39 18.94
N PRO A 958 12.24 -0.91 18.91
CA PRO A 958 11.41 -2.07 18.56
C PRO A 958 10.48 -2.57 19.70
N GLY A 959 9.44 -3.33 19.34
CA GLY A 959 8.31 -3.66 20.21
C GLY A 959 8.29 -5.00 20.97
N LEU A 960 9.05 -6.03 20.58
CA LEU A 960 9.11 -7.31 21.30
C LEU A 960 10.55 -7.79 21.42
N LYS A 961 10.93 -8.31 22.59
CA LYS A 961 12.23 -8.97 22.81
C LYS A 961 12.03 -10.46 23.03
N LEU A 962 12.72 -11.26 22.22
CA LEU A 962 12.77 -12.71 22.38
C LEU A 962 13.50 -13.05 23.68
N ILE A 963 12.87 -13.86 24.54
CA ILE A 963 13.54 -14.47 25.68
C ILE A 963 14.05 -15.82 25.21
N ASN A 964 15.38 -16.00 25.11
CA ASN A 964 15.95 -17.31 24.81
C ASN A 964 15.54 -18.28 25.93
N ALA A 965 14.88 -19.37 25.55
CA ALA A 965 14.65 -20.48 26.48
C ALA A 965 16.02 -21.02 26.92
N ALA A 966 16.21 -21.13 28.24
CA ALA A 966 17.29 -21.90 28.82
C ALA A 966 17.17 -23.38 28.46
#